data_AF-A0A8C5CIM9-F1
#
_entry.id   AF-A0A8C5CIM9-F1
#
_cell.length_a   1.000
_cell.length_b   1.000
_cell.length_c   1.000
_cell.angle_alpha   90.00
_cell.angle_beta   90.00
_cell.angle_gamma   90.00
#
_symmetry.space_group_name_H-M   'P 1'
#
loop_
_entity.id
_entity.type
_entity.pdbx_description
1 polymer ?
#
loop_
_entity_poly.entity_id
_entity_poly.type
_entity_poly.pdbx_seq_one_letter_code
_entity_poly.pdbx_strand_id
1 'polypeptide(L)'
;MPPKKQQRKPTANISSSLDLESEDISLETTVPTEDISSSDEQRNGSQKVTRQLIERKELLHNIQRLKIELSQKNLAIDNMKVDHLTSIEESEERLNDALHQKQVLALRLDSQLKLAQEENRKQQSLRKQEMDGILQRQQQLEETNRQLCDRAGQLRRSLRELDISQAKYQELQAQPDDKLSIPEYVAMRFYEVVTPLRGQLTDLQLRTGGLTEELDTHRNQSKTLMESYDEERRLRTELEMRCQRLTLDLADTKQNIQEGDYRRENYPSLKRERDGLEVEVKELRRRMETLDLAHSGQSREKDGLSKEVAALQQSVSLLQKDKDYLHRQNMELSVRCAHEEDRLERLQVQLEDTKRAREEVYEKYVSSRDQYKSEYEAKLREELESIRLKTGQEIDHLQRRDAVPCQRGSALHALVLYRQLQLGTDSRVAELSNQTKLSSFEAERAHMVQEETAKALGLCQVECEKQQKKLEMLTQEFYGLQTVSEKRAVELQAQNAEQAARLQTYERLEQELDQVTMQAAEIENEEEAERVLFSYGYGANVPTTAKRRLQQSVHLARRVLQLERQNTSLRREVEKHTTQTGHISEEVSAHTHARTRTQRESDPPLHPMMFSLGGNRSAGPLLMLPVSITMEHYNGKYDGMHKIFTEKYLE
;
A
#
# COMPACT_ATOMS: atom_id res chain seq x y z
N MET A 1 92.92 26.08 124.18
CA MET A 1 94.07 26.52 125.02
C MET A 1 94.91 27.54 124.24
N PRO A 2 95.80 28.32 124.88
CA PRO A 2 96.55 29.42 124.26
C PRO A 2 97.82 28.92 123.51
N PRO A 3 98.55 29.78 122.77
CA PRO A 3 99.55 30.65 123.40
C PRO A 3 99.14 32.14 123.42
N LYS A 4 99.48 33.00 124.39
CA LYS A 4 100.70 33.21 125.21
C LYS A 4 101.90 33.75 124.44
N LYS A 5 102.55 34.75 125.06
CA LYS A 5 103.99 35.05 125.01
C LYS A 5 104.53 35.61 123.68
N GLN A 6 105.64 36.36 123.63
CA GLN A 6 106.39 37.22 124.58
C GLN A 6 107.68 37.61 123.82
N GLN A 7 108.30 38.76 124.12
CA GLN A 7 109.75 38.98 123.92
C GLN A 7 110.25 39.00 122.44
N ARG A 8 111.44 39.50 122.05
CA ARG A 8 112.46 40.36 122.71
C ARG A 8 113.41 40.98 121.65
N LYS A 9 113.74 42.29 121.83
CA LYS A 9 115.09 42.90 121.68
C LYS A 9 115.77 42.90 120.27
N PRO A 10 116.90 43.66 120.08
CA PRO A 10 117.20 45.01 120.62
C PRO A 10 117.96 45.97 119.64
N THR A 11 117.87 47.28 119.89
CA THR A 11 118.90 48.36 119.67
C THR A 11 118.24 49.69 120.14
N ALA A 12 118.49 50.28 121.32
CA ALA A 12 119.68 50.98 121.87
C ALA A 12 119.91 52.40 121.25
N ASN A 13 119.83 53.58 121.94
CA ASN A 13 119.54 54.00 123.36
C ASN A 13 118.47 55.17 123.42
N ILE A 14 118.44 56.33 124.13
CA ILE A 14 119.27 57.19 125.05
C ILE A 14 118.34 58.04 126.03
N SER A 15 118.90 58.80 126.99
CA SER A 15 118.40 59.72 128.08
C SER A 15 117.74 61.09 127.68
N SER A 16 117.17 62.00 128.52
CA SER A 16 116.54 62.08 129.90
C SER A 16 116.03 63.52 130.25
N SER A 17 115.54 63.78 131.50
CA SER A 17 115.46 65.09 132.25
C SER A 17 114.30 66.09 131.95
N LEU A 18 113.84 67.06 132.78
CA LEU A 18 113.97 67.48 134.23
C LEU A 18 112.81 68.46 134.68
N ASP A 19 112.83 69.07 135.89
CA ASP A 19 111.66 69.64 136.66
C ASP A 19 111.68 71.16 137.13
N LEU A 20 110.57 71.65 137.76
CA LEU A 20 110.39 72.61 138.94
C LEU A 20 110.14 74.19 138.90
N GLU A 21 109.22 74.67 139.80
CA GLU A 21 109.06 75.90 140.71
C GLU A 21 109.28 77.42 140.30
N SER A 22 108.88 78.54 141.01
CA SER A 22 108.16 78.87 142.31
C SER A 22 107.25 80.19 142.36
N GLU A 23 107.49 81.23 143.24
CA GLU A 23 106.49 82.24 143.82
C GLU A 23 106.97 83.75 144.08
N ASP A 24 106.02 84.71 144.31
CA ASP A 24 105.91 86.00 145.12
C ASP A 24 106.96 87.19 145.27
N ILE A 25 106.47 88.40 145.74
CA ILE A 25 107.06 89.46 146.68
C ILE A 25 107.32 90.99 146.25
N SER A 26 106.51 91.96 146.79
CA SER A 26 106.80 93.38 147.29
C SER A 26 107.32 94.57 146.38
N LEU A 27 107.47 95.89 146.73
CA LEU A 27 106.84 96.91 147.68
C LEU A 27 107.24 98.43 147.43
N GLU A 28 106.26 99.38 147.55
CA GLU A 28 106.23 100.80 148.08
C GLU A 28 107.00 102.11 147.60
N THR A 29 106.36 103.28 147.91
CA THR A 29 106.82 104.68 148.31
C THR A 29 107.25 105.88 147.38
N THR A 30 106.26 106.70 146.92
CA THR A 30 105.94 108.15 147.27
C THR A 30 106.92 109.40 147.23
N VAL A 31 106.60 110.43 146.38
CA VAL A 31 106.67 111.96 146.49
C VAL A 31 107.95 112.73 146.98
N PRO A 32 108.06 114.12 147.00
CA PRO A 32 107.46 115.26 146.25
C PRO A 32 108.46 116.41 145.81
N THR A 33 107.93 117.59 145.41
CA THR A 33 108.44 119.00 145.51
C THR A 33 109.15 119.70 144.30
N GLU A 34 109.40 121.03 144.41
CA GLU A 34 109.33 122.04 143.32
C GLU A 34 110.54 123.04 143.19
N ASP A 35 110.56 123.79 142.06
CA ASP A 35 110.68 125.27 141.95
C ASP A 35 111.97 126.10 141.58
N ILE A 36 111.65 127.30 141.06
CA ILE A 36 112.30 128.43 140.32
C ILE A 36 113.73 129.04 140.55
N SER A 37 114.21 129.69 139.45
CA SER A 37 115.02 130.95 139.33
C SER A 37 116.51 130.93 139.77
N SER A 38 117.41 131.91 139.49
CA SER A 38 117.38 133.30 138.98
C SER A 38 118.74 133.64 138.26
N SER A 39 119.18 134.85 137.82
CA SER A 39 118.77 136.27 137.97
C SER A 39 119.46 137.19 136.91
N ASP A 40 119.24 138.51 137.00
CA ASP A 40 120.13 139.64 136.64
C ASP A 40 120.29 140.17 135.19
N GLU A 41 120.93 141.35 135.09
CA GLU A 41 120.88 142.34 133.98
C GLU A 41 122.19 143.18 133.85
N GLN A 42 122.44 143.78 132.66
CA GLN A 42 123.27 145.02 132.43
C GLN A 42 124.82 144.92 132.70
N ARG A 43 125.75 145.83 132.31
CA ARG A 43 125.77 147.10 131.51
C ARG A 43 127.19 147.45 130.93
N ASN A 44 127.31 148.62 130.28
CA ASN A 44 128.53 149.28 129.72
C ASN A 44 129.60 149.68 130.79
N GLY A 45 130.82 150.13 130.41
CA GLY A 45 131.78 150.69 131.39
C GLY A 45 133.06 151.41 130.90
N SER A 46 133.78 152.05 131.83
CA SER A 46 135.04 152.81 131.62
C SER A 46 136.07 152.63 132.76
N GLN A 47 137.24 153.29 132.65
CA GLN A 47 138.49 153.10 133.43
C GLN A 47 138.45 153.28 134.98
N LYS A 48 139.44 152.65 135.67
CA LYS A 48 140.19 153.10 136.89
C LYS A 48 139.55 153.15 138.31
N VAL A 49 139.81 152.08 139.09
CA VAL A 49 140.58 152.01 140.37
C VAL A 49 140.42 153.07 141.50
N THR A 50 140.08 152.60 142.71
CA THR A 50 140.90 152.71 143.97
C THR A 50 140.35 151.79 145.08
N ARG A 51 141.19 150.99 145.78
CA ARG A 51 140.73 149.79 146.57
C ARG A 51 140.27 150.05 148.03
N GLN A 52 141.10 150.74 148.82
CA GLN A 52 141.45 150.38 150.22
C GLN A 52 140.53 149.46 151.07
N LEU A 53 139.25 149.78 151.30
CA LEU A 53 138.42 149.34 152.44
C LEU A 53 138.04 147.83 152.53
N ILE A 54 138.72 146.94 151.82
CA ILE A 54 138.17 145.62 151.42
C ILE A 54 138.44 144.48 152.42
N GLU A 55 139.64 144.38 153.00
CA GLU A 55 140.11 143.20 153.76
C GLU A 55 139.11 142.68 154.81
N ARG A 56 138.50 143.58 155.59
CA ARG A 56 137.58 143.19 156.68
C ARG A 56 136.32 142.47 156.19
N LYS A 57 135.94 142.61 154.92
CA LYS A 57 134.81 141.87 154.33
C LYS A 57 135.20 140.48 153.77
N GLU A 58 136.49 140.22 153.53
CA GLU A 58 136.97 138.96 152.94
C GLU A 58 136.82 137.79 153.93
N LEU A 59 137.07 138.00 155.22
CA LEU A 59 137.01 136.93 156.24
C LEU A 59 135.60 136.36 156.50
N LEU A 60 134.58 137.22 156.67
CA LEU A 60 133.20 136.76 156.92
C LEU A 60 132.62 136.04 155.69
N HIS A 61 132.98 136.50 154.49
CA HIS A 61 132.59 135.87 153.23
C HIS A 61 133.09 134.42 153.12
N ASN A 62 134.35 134.16 153.52
CA ASN A 62 134.94 132.81 153.49
C ASN A 62 134.18 131.78 154.34
N ILE A 63 133.62 132.15 155.49
CA ILE A 63 132.91 131.21 156.38
C ILE A 63 131.53 130.82 155.79
N GLN A 64 130.80 131.77 155.20
CA GLN A 64 129.55 131.45 154.51
C GLN A 64 129.79 130.54 153.29
N ARG A 65 130.89 130.79 152.56
CA ARG A 65 131.32 130.02 151.39
C ARG A 65 131.53 128.53 151.71
N LEU A 66 132.19 128.19 152.82
CA LEU A 66 132.39 126.79 153.26
C LEU A 66 131.09 126.06 153.61
N LYS A 67 130.09 126.75 154.19
CA LYS A 67 128.78 126.12 154.45
C LYS A 67 128.04 125.77 153.16
N ILE A 68 128.15 126.63 152.14
CA ILE A 68 127.57 126.40 150.81
C ILE A 68 128.26 125.22 150.12
N GLU A 69 129.60 125.15 150.15
CA GLU A 69 130.36 124.03 149.61
C GLU A 69 129.96 122.69 150.27
N LEU A 70 129.72 122.67 151.59
CA LEU A 70 129.33 121.44 152.31
C LEU A 70 127.90 120.99 152.01
N SER A 71 126.93 121.91 151.84
CA SER A 71 125.58 121.53 151.40
C SER A 71 125.56 121.03 149.96
N GLN A 72 126.34 121.65 149.06
CA GLN A 72 126.52 121.20 147.68
C GLN A 72 127.14 119.78 147.61
N LYS A 73 128.10 119.46 148.50
CA LYS A 73 128.71 118.13 148.57
C LYS A 73 127.72 117.03 148.95
N ASN A 74 126.82 117.28 149.90
CA ASN A 74 125.81 116.29 150.28
C ASN A 74 124.80 116.05 149.14
N LEU A 75 124.30 117.11 148.51
CA LEU A 75 123.34 117.01 147.40
C LEU A 75 123.87 116.15 146.24
N ALA A 76 125.17 116.25 145.94
CA ALA A 76 125.82 115.45 144.90
C ALA A 76 125.94 113.95 145.25
N ILE A 77 126.02 113.59 146.54
CA ILE A 77 126.16 112.19 146.99
C ILE A 77 124.83 111.43 146.84
N ASP A 78 123.71 112.07 147.12
CA ASP A 78 122.40 111.41 147.06
C ASP A 78 121.91 111.24 145.61
N ASN A 79 122.16 112.20 144.72
CA ASN A 79 121.92 112.04 143.27
C ASN A 79 122.59 110.78 142.70
N MET A 80 123.88 110.57 143.00
CA MET A 80 124.65 109.41 142.52
C MET A 80 124.08 108.04 142.95
N LYS A 81 123.26 107.97 143.99
CA LYS A 81 122.62 106.70 144.41
C LYS A 81 121.43 106.35 143.52
N VAL A 82 120.66 107.35 143.10
CA VAL A 82 119.47 107.18 142.24
C VAL A 82 119.86 106.69 140.85
N ASP A 83 120.93 107.26 140.29
CA ASP A 83 121.50 106.87 138.99
C ASP A 83 121.96 105.40 138.96
N HIS A 84 122.38 104.85 140.10
CA HIS A 84 122.82 103.45 140.20
C HIS A 84 121.68 102.46 140.45
N LEU A 85 120.62 102.84 141.18
CA LEU A 85 119.44 101.98 141.37
C LEU A 85 118.69 101.78 140.05
N THR A 86 118.38 102.88 139.35
CA THR A 86 117.69 102.86 138.05
C THR A 86 118.43 102.03 136.99
N SER A 87 119.76 102.10 136.95
CA SER A 87 120.58 101.29 136.04
C SER A 87 120.57 99.78 136.32
N ILE A 88 120.17 99.34 137.52
CA ILE A 88 120.02 97.91 137.87
C ILE A 88 118.68 97.39 137.36
N GLU A 89 117.59 98.12 137.63
CA GLU A 89 116.22 97.77 137.21
C GLU A 89 116.13 97.59 135.67
N GLU A 90 116.72 98.52 134.92
CA GLU A 90 116.87 98.43 133.45
C GLU A 90 117.56 97.14 132.96
N SER A 91 118.39 96.52 133.78
CA SER A 91 119.21 95.37 133.40
C SER A 91 118.48 94.04 133.62
N GLU A 92 117.61 93.97 134.62
CA GLU A 92 116.85 92.76 134.96
C GLU A 92 115.64 92.57 134.03
N GLU A 93 114.95 93.65 133.65
CA GLU A 93 113.83 93.60 132.70
C GLU A 93 114.25 93.01 131.34
N ARG A 94 115.41 93.44 130.82
CA ARG A 94 116.00 92.95 129.55
C ARG A 94 116.33 91.46 129.54
N LEU A 95 116.57 90.84 130.71
CA LEU A 95 116.88 89.41 130.81
C LEU A 95 115.62 88.54 130.66
N ASN A 96 114.49 88.98 131.23
CA ASN A 96 113.24 88.23 131.23
C ASN A 96 112.63 88.14 129.82
N ASP A 97 112.68 89.23 129.04
CA ASP A 97 112.25 89.24 127.63
C ASP A 97 112.94 88.18 126.78
N ALA A 98 114.27 88.01 126.96
CA ALA A 98 115.07 87.07 126.19
C ALA A 98 114.69 85.59 126.50
N LEU A 99 114.32 85.30 127.75
CA LEU A 99 113.87 83.96 128.16
C LEU A 99 112.51 83.61 127.54
N HIS A 100 111.56 84.54 127.50
CA HIS A 100 110.23 84.30 126.94
C HIS A 100 110.29 83.97 125.43
N GLN A 101 111.07 84.74 124.66
CA GLN A 101 111.22 84.55 123.21
C GLN A 101 111.71 83.14 122.83
N LYS A 102 112.67 82.60 123.60
CA LYS A 102 113.20 81.23 123.41
C LYS A 102 112.11 80.16 123.51
N GLN A 103 111.21 80.28 124.48
CA GLN A 103 110.22 79.26 124.81
C GLN A 103 109.11 79.19 123.75
N VAL A 104 108.71 80.34 123.19
CA VAL A 104 107.74 80.44 122.10
C VAL A 104 108.23 79.72 120.82
N LEU A 105 109.51 79.84 120.48
CA LEU A 105 110.08 79.21 119.29
C LEU A 105 110.07 77.67 119.35
N ALA A 106 110.35 77.09 120.53
CA ALA A 106 110.38 75.64 120.71
C ALA A 106 109.00 75.00 120.46
N LEU A 107 107.93 75.57 121.03
CA LEU A 107 106.56 75.09 120.85
C LEU A 107 106.10 75.15 119.38
N ARG A 108 106.57 76.16 118.64
CA ARG A 108 106.20 76.37 117.23
C ARG A 108 106.76 75.29 116.30
N LEU A 109 107.95 74.77 116.57
CA LEU A 109 108.58 73.68 115.81
C LEU A 109 107.90 72.33 116.05
N ASP A 110 107.63 72.00 117.31
CA ASP A 110 107.05 70.71 117.69
C ASP A 110 105.59 70.54 117.19
N SER A 111 104.86 71.66 117.05
CA SER A 111 103.56 71.71 116.39
C SER A 111 103.62 71.30 114.90
N GLN A 112 104.61 71.79 114.15
CA GLN A 112 104.74 71.53 112.71
C GLN A 112 105.02 70.05 112.40
N LEU A 113 105.87 69.39 113.20
CA LEU A 113 106.21 67.97 113.02
C LEU A 113 105.01 67.04 113.18
N LYS A 114 104.09 67.35 114.11
CA LYS A 114 102.90 66.53 114.39
C LYS A 114 101.90 66.57 113.22
N LEU A 115 101.65 67.76 112.66
CA LEU A 115 100.75 67.95 111.51
C LEU A 115 101.17 67.11 110.29
N ALA A 116 102.46 67.14 109.93
CA ALA A 116 102.99 66.40 108.78
C ALA A 116 102.85 64.86 108.92
N GLN A 117 102.98 64.32 110.14
CA GLN A 117 102.80 62.89 110.40
C GLN A 117 101.35 62.43 110.28
N GLU A 118 100.38 63.27 110.66
CA GLU A 118 98.96 62.95 110.51
C GLU A 118 98.51 63.00 109.05
N GLU A 119 98.99 63.97 108.27
CA GLU A 119 98.60 64.15 106.88
C GLU A 119 98.98 62.94 106.01
N ASN A 120 100.19 62.41 106.19
CA ASN A 120 100.66 61.23 105.45
C ASN A 120 99.83 59.97 105.79
N ARG A 121 99.42 59.80 107.07
CA ARG A 121 98.51 58.73 107.47
C ARG A 121 97.14 58.85 106.79
N LYS A 122 96.57 60.05 106.72
CA LYS A 122 95.28 60.33 106.06
C LYS A 122 95.31 59.94 104.58
N GLN A 123 96.42 60.25 103.86
CA GLN A 123 96.60 59.84 102.46
C GLN A 123 96.65 58.32 102.26
N GLN A 124 97.27 57.56 103.17
CA GLN A 124 97.32 56.10 103.06
C GLN A 124 95.97 55.41 103.30
N SER A 125 95.10 55.96 104.15
CA SER A 125 93.73 55.45 104.33
C SER A 125 92.86 55.64 103.09
N LEU A 126 92.94 56.82 102.45
CA LEU A 126 92.12 57.15 101.26
C LEU A 126 92.40 56.18 100.11
N ARG A 127 93.67 55.95 99.76
CA ARG A 127 94.05 55.06 98.64
C ARG A 127 93.61 53.60 98.82
N LYS A 128 93.39 53.15 100.06
CA LYS A 128 92.82 51.81 100.33
C LYS A 128 91.32 51.79 100.07
N GLN A 129 90.60 52.77 100.61
CA GLN A 129 89.15 52.93 100.42
C GLN A 129 88.78 53.06 98.93
N GLU A 130 89.60 53.77 98.15
CA GLU A 130 89.44 53.88 96.69
C GLU A 130 89.55 52.53 95.98
N MET A 131 90.55 51.72 96.30
CA MET A 131 90.76 50.40 95.69
C MET A 131 89.69 49.38 96.10
N ASP A 132 89.28 49.37 97.37
CA ASP A 132 88.20 48.50 97.86
C ASP A 132 86.86 48.83 97.16
N GLY A 133 86.58 50.12 96.94
CA GLY A 133 85.40 50.58 96.20
C GLY A 133 85.38 50.19 94.72
N ILE A 134 86.55 50.17 94.05
CA ILE A 134 86.68 49.71 92.67
C ILE A 134 86.37 48.22 92.56
N LEU A 135 86.92 47.39 93.45
CA LEU A 135 86.70 45.93 93.44
C LEU A 135 85.24 45.55 93.67
N GLN A 136 84.55 46.20 94.61
CA GLN A 136 83.12 45.98 94.85
C GLN A 136 82.27 46.33 93.62
N ARG A 137 82.61 47.42 92.92
CA ARG A 137 81.90 47.85 91.71
C ARG A 137 82.10 46.88 90.54
N GLN A 138 83.28 46.26 90.41
CA GLN A 138 83.51 45.24 89.38
C GLN A 138 82.62 44.00 89.60
N GLN A 139 82.55 43.49 90.83
CA GLN A 139 81.75 42.29 91.15
C GLN A 139 80.26 42.48 90.80
N GLN A 140 79.68 43.64 91.13
CA GLN A 140 78.30 43.99 90.79
C GLN A 140 78.03 44.01 89.27
N LEU A 141 79.00 44.45 88.46
CA LEU A 141 78.89 44.45 87.00
C LEU A 141 78.96 43.04 86.40
N GLU A 142 79.78 42.15 86.97
CA GLU A 142 79.87 40.76 86.52
C GLU A 142 78.59 39.95 86.85
N GLU A 143 78.00 40.18 88.03
CA GLU A 143 76.73 39.53 88.41
C GLU A 143 75.55 40.00 87.56
N THR A 144 75.41 41.32 87.34
CA THR A 144 74.33 41.87 86.50
C THR A 144 74.42 41.39 85.05
N ASN A 145 75.63 41.27 84.49
CA ASN A 145 75.83 40.78 83.13
C ASN A 145 75.38 39.31 82.96
N ARG A 146 75.67 38.43 83.95
CA ARG A 146 75.16 37.05 83.96
C ARG A 146 73.62 37.00 83.95
N GLN A 147 72.98 37.79 84.81
CA GLN A 147 71.52 37.85 84.89
C GLN A 147 70.87 38.33 83.58
N LEU A 148 71.53 39.24 82.83
CA LEU A 148 71.07 39.67 81.51
C LEU A 148 71.17 38.56 80.47
N CYS A 149 72.27 37.78 80.47
CA CYS A 149 72.42 36.62 79.59
C CYS A 149 71.32 35.57 79.81
N ASP A 150 71.00 35.24 81.07
CA ASP A 150 69.96 34.25 81.39
C ASP A 150 68.56 34.72 80.97
N ARG A 151 68.23 35.99 81.21
CA ARG A 151 66.96 36.60 80.76
C ARG A 151 66.82 36.58 79.24
N ALA A 152 67.89 36.91 78.50
CA ALA A 152 67.90 36.82 77.04
C ALA A 152 67.76 35.35 76.55
N GLY A 153 68.36 34.40 77.26
CA GLY A 153 68.21 32.96 77.01
C GLY A 153 66.79 32.45 77.24
N GLN A 154 66.08 32.98 78.24
CA GLN A 154 64.66 32.66 78.50
C GLN A 154 63.73 33.22 77.41
N LEU A 155 63.90 34.50 77.03
CA LEU A 155 63.12 35.14 75.96
C LEU A 155 63.23 34.40 74.61
N ARG A 156 64.41 33.85 74.28
CA ARG A 156 64.61 33.04 73.06
C ARG A 156 63.89 31.68 73.07
N ARG A 157 63.43 31.19 74.23
CA ARG A 157 62.67 29.94 74.34
C ARG A 157 61.16 30.20 74.22
N SER A 158 60.64 31.22 74.89
CA SER A 158 59.21 31.59 74.81
C SER A 158 58.80 32.07 73.41
N LEU A 159 59.71 32.62 72.61
CA LEU A 159 59.48 32.98 71.20
C LEU A 159 59.36 31.79 70.22
N ARG A 160 59.30 30.53 70.69
CA ARG A 160 59.13 29.34 69.84
C ARG A 160 57.68 28.91 69.63
N GLU A 161 56.80 29.22 70.59
CA GLU A 161 55.41 28.75 70.61
C GLU A 161 54.49 29.99 70.56
N LEU A 162 54.30 30.49 69.32
CA LEU A 162 53.63 31.77 69.03
C LEU A 162 52.18 31.60 68.53
N ASP A 163 51.72 30.38 68.30
CA ASP A 163 50.32 30.10 67.94
C ASP A 163 49.39 30.41 69.13
N ILE A 164 48.56 31.44 68.99
CA ILE A 164 47.57 31.87 69.98
C ILE A 164 46.14 31.72 69.44
N SER A 165 45.18 31.52 70.34
CA SER A 165 43.76 31.49 70.00
C SER A 165 43.22 32.89 69.69
N GLN A 166 42.12 32.97 68.93
CA GLN A 166 41.50 34.25 68.55
C GLN A 166 41.04 35.08 69.76
N ALA A 167 40.57 34.42 70.83
CA ALA A 167 40.25 35.09 72.09
C ALA A 167 41.50 35.69 72.75
N LYS A 168 42.59 34.92 72.87
CA LYS A 168 43.85 35.41 73.43
C LYS A 168 44.46 36.53 72.58
N TYR A 169 44.32 36.47 71.26
CA TYR A 169 44.71 37.57 70.37
C TYR A 169 43.93 38.86 70.71
N GLN A 170 42.61 38.79 70.89
CA GLN A 170 41.78 39.95 71.25
C GLN A 170 42.13 40.51 72.65
N GLU A 171 42.42 39.64 73.61
CA GLU A 171 42.88 40.01 74.97
C GLU A 171 44.22 40.74 74.97
N LEU A 172 45.13 40.40 74.04
CA LEU A 172 46.42 41.08 73.88
C LEU A 172 46.29 42.36 73.04
N GLN A 173 45.49 42.35 71.97
CA GLN A 173 45.24 43.53 71.12
C GLN A 173 44.55 44.68 71.88
N ALA A 174 43.78 44.37 72.93
CA ALA A 174 43.19 45.36 73.82
C ALA A 174 44.18 46.06 74.77
N GLN A 175 45.45 45.64 74.81
CA GLN A 175 46.49 46.19 75.67
C GLN A 175 47.50 47.02 74.85
N PRO A 176 47.97 48.16 75.36
CA PRO A 176 49.00 48.95 74.68
C PRO A 176 50.36 48.24 74.70
N ASP A 177 51.14 48.39 73.62
CA ASP A 177 52.46 47.78 73.40
C ASP A 177 53.38 47.84 74.65
N ASP A 178 53.38 48.96 75.39
CA ASP A 178 54.19 49.17 76.62
C ASP A 178 53.91 48.19 77.77
N LYS A 179 52.78 47.46 77.72
CA LYS A 179 52.37 46.50 78.76
C LYS A 179 52.50 45.04 78.33
N LEU A 180 52.65 44.77 77.04
CA LEU A 180 52.76 43.42 76.50
C LEU A 180 54.18 42.87 76.76
N SER A 181 54.30 41.60 77.15
CA SER A 181 55.61 40.96 77.14
C SER A 181 56.08 40.73 75.70
N ILE A 182 57.40 40.74 75.47
CA ILE A 182 57.98 40.56 74.12
C ILE A 182 57.43 39.31 73.39
N PRO A 183 57.25 38.14 74.04
CA PRO A 183 56.62 36.98 73.40
C PRO A 183 55.15 37.20 73.02
N GLU A 184 54.38 37.90 73.85
CA GLU A 184 52.96 38.19 73.59
C GLU A 184 52.79 39.17 72.44
N TYR A 185 53.62 40.22 72.38
CA TYR A 185 53.66 41.14 71.25
C TYR A 185 53.99 40.44 69.93
N VAL A 186 55.02 39.59 69.94
CA VAL A 186 55.42 38.84 68.74
C VAL A 186 54.37 37.80 68.36
N ALA A 187 53.71 37.15 69.32
CA ALA A 187 52.60 36.23 69.05
C ALA A 187 51.37 36.95 68.46
N MET A 188 51.04 38.16 68.94
CA MET A 188 50.00 39.01 68.38
C MET A 188 50.30 39.37 66.92
N ARG A 189 51.51 39.87 66.63
CA ARG A 189 51.96 40.19 65.25
C ARG A 189 52.04 38.96 64.34
N PHE A 190 52.44 37.80 64.87
CA PHE A 190 52.44 36.54 64.13
C PHE A 190 51.02 36.13 63.76
N TYR A 191 50.07 36.24 64.71
CA TYR A 191 48.66 35.95 64.48
C TYR A 191 48.03 36.88 63.43
N GLU A 192 48.31 38.19 63.47
CA GLU A 192 47.84 39.18 62.47
C GLU A 192 48.22 38.79 61.03
N VAL A 193 49.43 38.29 60.82
CA VAL A 193 49.96 37.97 59.48
C VAL A 193 49.58 36.55 59.05
N VAL A 194 49.66 35.56 59.94
CA VAL A 194 49.48 34.15 59.59
C VAL A 194 48.02 33.74 59.50
N THR A 195 47.12 34.31 60.31
CA THR A 195 45.68 33.98 60.28
C THR A 195 45.00 34.28 58.93
N PRO A 196 45.15 35.46 58.31
CA PRO A 196 44.56 35.72 56.99
C PRO A 196 45.17 34.84 55.89
N LEU A 197 46.46 34.47 55.99
CA LEU A 197 47.09 33.55 55.05
C LEU A 197 46.58 32.11 55.20
N ARG A 198 46.36 31.64 56.44
CA ARG A 198 45.68 30.36 56.71
C ARG A 198 44.25 30.37 56.15
N GLY A 199 43.51 31.47 56.32
CA GLY A 199 42.18 31.67 55.74
C GLY A 199 42.17 31.64 54.21
N GLN A 200 43.09 32.34 53.56
CA GLN A 200 43.26 32.31 52.10
C GLN A 200 43.61 30.92 51.59
N LEU A 201 44.43 30.15 52.32
CA LEU A 201 44.74 28.76 51.97
C LEU A 201 43.51 27.86 52.09
N THR A 202 42.69 27.98 53.15
CA THR A 202 41.44 27.21 53.26
C THR A 202 40.42 27.61 52.19
N ASP A 203 40.28 28.90 51.88
CA ASP A 203 39.42 29.40 50.81
C ASP A 203 39.85 28.85 49.44
N LEU A 204 41.16 28.85 49.14
CA LEU A 204 41.70 28.31 47.90
C LEU A 204 41.52 26.78 47.83
N GLN A 205 41.75 26.05 48.92
CA GLN A 205 41.50 24.61 48.99
C GLN A 205 40.03 24.28 48.72
N LEU A 206 39.11 24.99 49.37
CA LEU A 206 37.67 24.78 49.23
C LEU A 206 37.19 25.14 47.82
N ARG A 207 37.73 26.22 47.21
CA ARG A 207 37.51 26.54 45.78
C ARG A 207 38.07 25.48 44.85
N THR A 208 39.27 24.94 45.10
CA THR A 208 39.80 23.85 44.27
C THR A 208 38.98 22.56 44.38
N GLY A 209 38.43 22.25 45.56
CA GLY A 209 37.50 21.14 45.77
C GLY A 209 36.23 21.30 44.93
N GLY A 210 35.54 22.46 45.08
CA GLY A 210 34.35 22.78 44.29
C GLY A 210 34.61 22.74 42.78
N LEU A 211 35.72 23.33 42.31
CA LEU A 211 36.10 23.28 40.89
C LEU A 211 36.41 21.85 40.41
N THR A 212 36.93 20.96 41.24
CA THR A 212 37.08 19.53 40.86
C THR A 212 35.75 18.80 40.80
N GLU A 213 34.81 19.09 41.71
CA GLU A 213 33.46 18.50 41.70
C GLU A 213 32.62 19.01 40.51
N GLU A 214 32.70 20.30 40.18
CA GLU A 214 32.12 20.88 38.96
C GLU A 214 32.71 20.22 37.69
N LEU A 215 34.02 20.04 37.64
CA LEU A 215 34.70 19.46 36.48
C LEU A 215 34.38 17.96 36.32
N ASP A 216 34.28 17.19 37.42
CA ASP A 216 33.88 15.77 37.37
C ASP A 216 32.37 15.58 37.14
N THR A 217 31.51 16.46 37.64
CA THR A 217 30.08 16.45 37.27
C THR A 217 29.89 16.79 35.79
N HIS A 218 30.60 17.79 35.24
CA HIS A 218 30.59 18.06 33.80
C HIS A 218 31.19 16.92 32.96
N ARG A 219 32.26 16.25 33.41
CA ARG A 219 32.78 15.03 32.75
C ARG A 219 31.71 13.93 32.71
N ASN A 220 30.99 13.71 33.80
CA ASN A 220 29.97 12.66 33.87
C ASN A 220 28.71 13.02 33.06
N GLN A 221 28.28 14.28 33.06
CA GLN A 221 27.25 14.80 32.13
C GLN A 221 27.67 14.60 30.67
N SER A 222 28.93 14.85 30.32
CA SER A 222 29.45 14.65 28.96
C SER A 222 29.52 13.17 28.56
N LYS A 223 29.68 12.23 29.51
CA LYS A 223 29.61 10.79 29.24
C LYS A 223 28.18 10.35 28.97
N THR A 224 27.24 10.68 29.86
CA THR A 224 25.84 10.25 29.70
C THR A 224 25.17 10.88 28.47
N LEU A 225 25.56 12.11 28.09
CA LEU A 225 25.15 12.73 26.83
C LEU A 225 25.75 12.02 25.60
N MET A 226 26.97 11.50 25.70
CA MET A 226 27.62 10.73 24.62
C MET A 226 27.02 9.32 24.48
N GLU A 227 26.76 8.65 25.61
CA GLU A 227 26.11 7.34 25.67
C GLU A 227 24.70 7.40 25.06
N SER A 228 23.87 8.35 25.50
CA SER A 228 22.52 8.56 24.94
C SER A 228 22.53 9.01 23.48
N TYR A 229 23.53 9.78 23.03
CA TYR A 229 23.72 10.11 21.62
C TYR A 229 24.03 8.86 20.77
N ASP A 230 24.90 7.97 21.23
CA ASP A 230 25.22 6.73 20.52
C ASP A 230 24.06 5.72 20.55
N GLU A 231 23.22 5.73 21.59
CA GLU A 231 21.96 4.96 21.63
C GLU A 231 20.94 5.49 20.62
N GLU A 232 20.64 6.79 20.62
CA GLU A 232 19.78 7.43 19.61
C GLU A 232 20.30 7.20 18.18
N ARG A 233 21.63 7.24 17.98
CA ARG A 233 22.25 6.93 16.70
C ARG A 233 22.01 5.48 16.26
N ARG A 234 22.11 4.51 17.18
CA ARG A 234 21.79 3.08 16.89
C ARG A 234 20.32 2.91 16.56
N LEU A 235 19.43 3.40 17.42
CA LEU A 235 17.97 3.35 17.23
C LEU A 235 17.56 3.98 15.90
N ARG A 236 18.15 5.13 15.54
CA ARG A 236 17.95 5.77 14.24
C ARG A 236 18.38 4.85 13.09
N THR A 237 19.56 4.23 13.13
CA THR A 237 19.98 3.30 12.07
C THR A 237 19.09 2.06 11.97
N GLU A 238 18.59 1.53 13.10
CA GLU A 238 17.62 0.42 13.10
C GLU A 238 16.28 0.83 12.49
N LEU A 239 15.80 2.04 12.80
CA LEU A 239 14.60 2.63 12.19
C LEU A 239 14.79 2.90 10.69
N GLU A 240 15.92 3.44 10.26
CA GLU A 240 16.24 3.63 8.83
C GLU A 240 16.25 2.28 8.09
N MET A 241 16.91 1.25 8.64
CA MET A 241 16.89 -0.11 8.09
C MET A 241 15.48 -0.76 8.13
N ARG A 242 14.62 -0.40 9.09
CA ARG A 242 13.22 -0.86 9.14
C ARG A 242 12.37 -0.17 8.08
N CYS A 243 12.53 1.15 7.90
CA CYS A 243 11.86 1.92 6.86
C CYS A 243 12.28 1.47 5.46
N GLN A 244 13.55 1.15 5.23
CA GLN A 244 14.01 0.58 3.95
C GLN A 244 13.31 -0.76 3.64
N ARG A 245 13.28 -1.70 4.61
CA ARG A 245 12.56 -2.98 4.46
C ARG A 245 11.08 -2.77 4.17
N LEU A 246 10.38 -1.96 4.99
CA LEU A 246 8.96 -1.64 4.78
C LEU A 246 8.70 -0.93 3.44
N THR A 247 9.68 -0.22 2.87
CA THR A 247 9.57 0.41 1.55
C THR A 247 9.67 -0.62 0.41
N LEU A 248 10.53 -1.64 0.57
CA LEU A 248 10.59 -2.79 -0.36
C LEU A 248 9.31 -3.62 -0.25
N ASP A 249 8.85 -3.95 0.96
CA ASP A 249 7.58 -4.65 1.19
C ASP A 249 6.39 -3.90 0.55
N LEU A 250 6.40 -2.56 0.59
CA LEU A 250 5.40 -1.70 -0.08
C LEU A 250 5.54 -1.65 -1.60
N ALA A 251 6.73 -1.86 -2.15
CA ALA A 251 6.95 -1.95 -3.59
C ALA A 251 6.47 -3.31 -4.11
N ASP A 252 6.87 -4.39 -3.46
CA ASP A 252 6.49 -5.77 -3.80
C ASP A 252 4.97 -5.97 -3.68
N THR A 253 4.34 -5.47 -2.63
CA THR A 253 2.86 -5.53 -2.49
C THR A 253 2.14 -4.69 -3.55
N LYS A 254 2.67 -3.52 -3.93
CA LYS A 254 2.13 -2.73 -5.06
C LYS A 254 2.27 -3.46 -6.39
N GLN A 255 3.41 -4.09 -6.67
CA GLN A 255 3.58 -4.88 -7.89
C GLN A 255 2.61 -6.07 -7.91
N ASN A 256 2.48 -6.81 -6.80
CA ASN A 256 1.54 -7.93 -6.71
C ASN A 256 0.07 -7.50 -6.90
N ILE A 257 -0.30 -6.30 -6.43
CA ILE A 257 -1.62 -5.71 -6.70
C ILE A 257 -1.74 -5.34 -8.19
N GLN A 258 -0.76 -4.65 -8.78
CA GLN A 258 -0.77 -4.30 -10.21
C GLN A 258 -0.83 -5.53 -11.13
N GLU A 259 -0.10 -6.60 -10.80
CA GLU A 259 -0.20 -7.88 -11.52
C GLU A 259 -1.55 -8.55 -11.31
N GLY A 260 -2.11 -8.50 -10.10
CA GLY A 260 -3.44 -9.02 -9.78
C GLY A 260 -4.54 -8.30 -10.55
N ASP A 261 -4.47 -6.97 -10.62
CA ASP A 261 -5.45 -6.13 -11.31
C ASP A 261 -5.26 -6.19 -12.84
N TYR A 262 -4.04 -6.22 -13.37
CA TYR A 262 -3.80 -6.53 -14.79
C TYR A 262 -4.38 -7.90 -15.19
N ARG A 263 -4.19 -8.93 -14.35
CA ARG A 263 -4.82 -10.25 -14.58
C ARG A 263 -6.35 -10.15 -14.53
N ARG A 264 -6.94 -9.32 -13.67
CA ARG A 264 -8.40 -9.08 -13.57
C ARG A 264 -8.97 -8.26 -14.73
N GLU A 265 -8.27 -7.26 -15.22
CA GLU A 265 -8.69 -6.40 -16.34
C GLU A 265 -8.58 -7.13 -17.68
N ASN A 266 -7.53 -7.94 -17.86
CA ASN A 266 -7.32 -8.70 -19.08
C ASN A 266 -8.15 -10.01 -19.13
N TYR A 267 -8.52 -10.59 -17.98
CA TYR A 267 -9.38 -11.79 -17.94
C TYR A 267 -10.71 -11.62 -18.71
N PRO A 268 -11.45 -10.50 -18.63
CA PRO A 268 -12.56 -10.19 -19.53
C PRO A 268 -12.23 -10.20 -21.03
N SER A 269 -11.03 -9.83 -21.47
CA SER A 269 -10.64 -9.93 -22.90
C SER A 269 -10.39 -11.38 -23.27
N LEU A 270 -9.48 -12.05 -22.55
CA LEU A 270 -9.14 -13.46 -22.74
C LEU A 270 -10.37 -14.37 -22.65
N LYS A 271 -11.34 -14.05 -21.79
CA LYS A 271 -12.62 -14.75 -21.69
C LYS A 271 -13.49 -14.52 -22.93
N ARG A 272 -13.62 -13.28 -23.43
CA ARG A 272 -14.37 -12.99 -24.68
C ARG A 272 -13.72 -13.67 -25.89
N GLU A 273 -12.38 -13.66 -25.96
CA GLU A 273 -11.62 -14.33 -27.01
C GLU A 273 -11.83 -15.85 -26.96
N ARG A 274 -11.73 -16.47 -25.78
CA ARG A 274 -12.11 -17.88 -25.57
C ARG A 274 -13.55 -18.15 -25.98
N ASP A 275 -14.51 -17.35 -25.52
CA ASP A 275 -15.94 -17.55 -25.77
C ASP A 275 -16.28 -17.39 -27.26
N GLY A 276 -15.59 -16.48 -27.96
CA GLY A 276 -15.64 -16.35 -29.43
C GLY A 276 -15.08 -17.59 -30.14
N LEU A 277 -13.87 -18.02 -29.80
CA LEU A 277 -13.25 -19.23 -30.36
C LEU A 277 -14.07 -20.50 -30.06
N GLU A 278 -14.71 -20.58 -28.89
CA GLU A 278 -15.64 -21.65 -28.56
C GLU A 278 -16.90 -21.63 -29.44
N VAL A 279 -17.43 -20.46 -29.78
CA VAL A 279 -18.55 -20.32 -30.72
C VAL A 279 -18.11 -20.68 -32.14
N GLU A 280 -16.97 -20.19 -32.60
CA GLU A 280 -16.40 -20.55 -33.91
C GLU A 280 -16.18 -22.07 -34.05
N VAL A 281 -15.64 -22.74 -33.02
CA VAL A 281 -15.49 -24.20 -33.01
C VAL A 281 -16.85 -24.92 -33.04
N LYS A 282 -17.87 -24.39 -32.34
CA LYS A 282 -19.24 -24.95 -32.37
C LYS A 282 -19.89 -24.74 -33.75
N GLU A 283 -19.63 -23.62 -34.43
CA GLU A 283 -20.09 -23.40 -35.80
C GLU A 283 -19.36 -24.26 -36.83
N LEU A 284 -18.02 -24.36 -36.76
CA LEU A 284 -17.24 -25.18 -37.67
C LEU A 284 -17.61 -26.66 -37.57
N ARG A 285 -17.90 -27.17 -36.36
CA ARG A 285 -18.44 -28.52 -36.17
C ARG A 285 -19.79 -28.70 -36.86
N ARG A 286 -20.75 -27.79 -36.66
CA ARG A 286 -22.06 -27.83 -37.36
C ARG A 286 -21.92 -27.79 -38.88
N ARG A 287 -20.98 -26.98 -39.41
CA ARG A 287 -20.68 -26.91 -40.85
C ARG A 287 -20.03 -28.19 -41.37
N MET A 288 -19.20 -28.85 -40.57
CA MET A 288 -18.64 -30.18 -40.89
C MET A 288 -19.76 -31.24 -40.90
N GLU A 289 -20.59 -31.27 -39.87
CA GLU A 289 -21.74 -32.20 -39.75
C GLU A 289 -22.72 -32.09 -40.93
N THR A 290 -23.03 -30.87 -41.40
CA THR A 290 -23.88 -30.70 -42.59
C THR A 290 -23.19 -31.12 -43.90
N LEU A 291 -21.87 -30.93 -44.02
CA LEU A 291 -21.09 -31.41 -45.17
C LEU A 291 -20.96 -32.94 -45.17
N ASP A 292 -20.75 -33.57 -44.02
CA ASP A 292 -20.70 -35.03 -43.87
C ASP A 292 -22.05 -35.66 -44.23
N LEU A 293 -23.16 -35.06 -43.78
CA LEU A 293 -24.51 -35.47 -44.17
C LEU A 293 -24.72 -35.34 -45.68
N ALA A 294 -24.36 -34.21 -46.29
CA ALA A 294 -24.48 -33.99 -47.73
C ALA A 294 -23.63 -34.98 -48.55
N HIS A 295 -22.37 -35.21 -48.16
CA HIS A 295 -21.49 -36.20 -48.77
C HIS A 295 -22.05 -37.63 -48.63
N SER A 296 -22.63 -37.98 -47.47
CA SER A 296 -23.30 -39.27 -47.30
C SER A 296 -24.53 -39.45 -48.20
N GLY A 297 -25.24 -38.36 -48.51
CA GLY A 297 -26.32 -38.33 -49.51
C GLY A 297 -25.79 -38.59 -50.92
N GLN A 298 -24.83 -37.77 -51.36
CA GLN A 298 -24.22 -37.88 -52.70
C GLN A 298 -23.55 -39.26 -52.93
N SER A 299 -22.96 -39.88 -51.89
CA SER A 299 -22.44 -41.24 -52.00
C SER A 299 -23.55 -42.26 -52.26
N ARG A 300 -24.71 -42.14 -51.60
CA ARG A 300 -25.86 -43.04 -51.82
C ARG A 300 -26.47 -42.85 -53.20
N GLU A 301 -26.56 -41.61 -53.68
CA GLU A 301 -27.01 -41.27 -55.03
C GLU A 301 -26.07 -41.89 -56.09
N LYS A 302 -24.76 -41.71 -55.93
CA LYS A 302 -23.73 -42.34 -56.76
C LYS A 302 -23.83 -43.87 -56.75
N ASP A 303 -24.03 -44.49 -55.59
CA ASP A 303 -24.19 -45.93 -55.45
C ASP A 303 -25.52 -46.45 -56.02
N GLY A 304 -26.55 -45.60 -56.11
CA GLY A 304 -27.80 -45.85 -56.84
C GLY A 304 -27.58 -45.83 -58.34
N LEU A 305 -27.07 -44.71 -58.87
CA LEU A 305 -26.74 -44.53 -60.29
C LEU A 305 -25.77 -45.61 -60.79
N SER A 306 -24.80 -46.05 -59.97
CA SER A 306 -23.89 -47.14 -60.33
C SER A 306 -24.61 -48.49 -60.50
N LYS A 307 -25.69 -48.76 -59.76
CA LYS A 307 -26.52 -49.96 -59.90
C LYS A 307 -27.43 -49.86 -61.12
N GLU A 308 -27.99 -48.68 -61.38
CA GLU A 308 -28.79 -48.42 -62.57
C GLU A 308 -27.96 -48.58 -63.86
N VAL A 309 -26.74 -48.02 -63.89
CA VAL A 309 -25.79 -48.22 -64.99
C VAL A 309 -25.46 -49.71 -65.18
N ALA A 310 -25.24 -50.47 -64.10
CA ALA A 310 -25.00 -51.91 -64.20
C ALA A 310 -26.22 -52.68 -64.74
N ALA A 311 -27.45 -52.32 -64.33
CA ALA A 311 -28.68 -52.91 -64.84
C ALA A 311 -28.92 -52.58 -66.32
N LEU A 312 -28.66 -51.34 -66.73
CA LEU A 312 -28.73 -50.91 -68.14
C LEU A 312 -27.67 -51.62 -68.99
N GLN A 313 -26.44 -51.81 -68.50
CA GLN A 313 -25.42 -52.60 -69.19
C GLN A 313 -25.84 -54.07 -69.38
N GLN A 314 -26.50 -54.68 -68.39
CA GLN A 314 -27.06 -56.03 -68.52
C GLN A 314 -28.20 -56.07 -69.55
N SER A 315 -29.12 -55.09 -69.53
CA SER A 315 -30.19 -54.95 -70.53
C SER A 315 -29.64 -54.81 -71.96
N VAL A 316 -28.65 -53.95 -72.18
CA VAL A 316 -27.97 -53.79 -73.46
C VAL A 316 -27.27 -55.09 -73.90
N SER A 317 -26.67 -55.84 -72.96
CA SER A 317 -26.07 -57.15 -73.25
C SER A 317 -27.09 -58.21 -73.70
N LEU A 318 -28.32 -58.15 -73.18
CA LEU A 318 -29.42 -59.01 -73.64
C LEU A 318 -29.93 -58.58 -75.01
N LEU A 319 -30.26 -57.29 -75.18
CA LEU A 319 -30.74 -56.73 -76.46
C LEU A 319 -29.75 -56.94 -77.62
N GLN A 320 -28.44 -56.91 -77.36
CA GLN A 320 -27.43 -57.22 -78.36
C GLN A 320 -27.42 -58.71 -78.75
N LYS A 321 -27.67 -59.64 -77.81
CA LYS A 321 -27.84 -61.07 -78.12
C LYS A 321 -29.12 -61.33 -78.92
N ASP A 322 -30.21 -60.66 -78.57
CA ASP A 322 -31.49 -60.77 -79.28
C ASP A 322 -31.37 -60.21 -80.72
N LYS A 323 -30.70 -59.07 -80.88
CA LYS A 323 -30.32 -58.53 -82.19
C LYS A 323 -29.46 -59.51 -82.99
N ASP A 324 -28.44 -60.12 -82.38
CA ASP A 324 -27.57 -61.07 -83.07
C ASP A 324 -28.28 -62.39 -83.40
N TYR A 325 -29.30 -62.78 -82.64
CA TYR A 325 -30.19 -63.90 -82.93
C TYR A 325 -31.12 -63.58 -84.10
N LEU A 326 -31.83 -62.45 -84.04
CA LEU A 326 -32.73 -61.98 -85.11
C LEU A 326 -31.98 -61.72 -86.41
N HIS A 327 -30.74 -61.22 -86.34
CA HIS A 327 -29.87 -61.02 -87.51
C HIS A 327 -29.50 -62.35 -88.17
N ARG A 328 -29.16 -63.39 -87.39
CA ARG A 328 -28.94 -64.76 -87.90
C ARG A 328 -30.20 -65.33 -88.54
N GLN A 329 -31.35 -65.23 -87.87
CA GLN A 329 -32.63 -65.70 -88.40
C GLN A 329 -33.02 -64.96 -89.70
N ASN A 330 -32.79 -63.65 -89.77
CA ASN A 330 -33.04 -62.84 -90.96
C ASN A 330 -32.10 -63.24 -92.11
N MET A 331 -30.84 -63.56 -91.83
CA MET A 331 -29.89 -64.06 -92.83
C MET A 331 -30.29 -65.45 -93.36
N GLU A 332 -30.71 -66.37 -92.49
CA GLU A 332 -31.27 -67.67 -92.89
C GLU A 332 -32.51 -67.50 -93.77
N LEU A 333 -33.42 -66.61 -93.42
CA LEU A 333 -34.61 -66.33 -94.22
C LEU A 333 -34.25 -65.70 -95.56
N SER A 334 -33.30 -64.76 -95.60
CA SER A 334 -32.82 -64.13 -96.84
C SER A 334 -32.19 -65.15 -97.79
N VAL A 335 -31.39 -66.09 -97.26
CA VAL A 335 -30.84 -67.21 -98.05
C VAL A 335 -31.94 -68.12 -98.57
N ARG A 336 -32.99 -68.42 -97.77
CA ARG A 336 -34.14 -69.22 -98.23
C ARG A 336 -34.95 -68.49 -99.32
N CYS A 337 -35.17 -67.18 -99.19
CA CYS A 337 -35.81 -66.38 -100.24
C CYS A 337 -35.02 -66.47 -101.55
N ALA A 338 -33.71 -66.22 -101.51
CA ALA A 338 -32.84 -66.34 -102.69
C ALA A 338 -32.91 -67.73 -103.35
N HIS A 339 -33.01 -68.82 -102.56
CA HIS A 339 -33.15 -70.17 -103.12
C HIS A 339 -34.50 -70.43 -103.80
N GLU A 340 -35.60 -69.85 -103.30
CA GLU A 340 -36.92 -69.96 -103.94
C GLU A 340 -37.08 -68.96 -105.10
N GLU A 341 -36.37 -67.84 -105.08
CA GLU A 341 -36.21 -66.91 -106.22
C GLU A 341 -35.45 -67.57 -107.37
N ASP A 342 -34.26 -68.15 -107.11
CA ASP A 342 -33.50 -69.00 -108.04
C ASP A 342 -34.37 -70.11 -108.65
N ARG A 343 -35.24 -70.71 -107.84
CA ARG A 343 -36.17 -71.77 -108.29
C ARG A 343 -37.30 -71.21 -109.15
N LEU A 344 -37.84 -70.05 -108.80
CA LEU A 344 -38.84 -69.34 -109.59
C LEU A 344 -38.28 -68.95 -110.96
N GLU A 345 -37.06 -68.43 -111.06
CA GLU A 345 -36.41 -68.12 -112.33
C GLU A 345 -36.25 -69.38 -113.20
N ARG A 346 -35.75 -70.48 -112.63
CA ARG A 346 -35.63 -71.77 -113.35
C ARG A 346 -36.99 -72.29 -113.85
N LEU A 347 -38.06 -72.13 -113.06
CA LEU A 347 -39.42 -72.49 -113.46
C LEU A 347 -40.00 -71.53 -114.52
N GLN A 348 -39.65 -70.24 -114.48
CA GLN A 348 -40.02 -69.27 -115.51
C GLN A 348 -39.35 -69.58 -116.85
N VAL A 349 -38.06 -69.93 -116.86
CA VAL A 349 -37.35 -70.37 -118.08
C VAL A 349 -38.00 -71.63 -118.66
N GLN A 350 -38.30 -72.63 -117.83
CA GLN A 350 -39.03 -73.84 -118.26
C GLN A 350 -40.44 -73.51 -118.81
N LEU A 351 -41.13 -72.52 -118.25
CA LEU A 351 -42.41 -72.04 -118.74
C LEU A 351 -42.28 -71.26 -120.06
N GLU A 352 -41.18 -70.56 -120.31
CA GLU A 352 -40.90 -69.95 -121.60
C GLU A 352 -40.54 -70.99 -122.67
N ASP A 353 -39.67 -71.95 -122.37
CA ASP A 353 -39.27 -72.97 -123.34
C ASP A 353 -40.44 -73.90 -123.70
N THR A 354 -41.35 -74.19 -122.77
CA THR A 354 -42.60 -74.89 -123.09
C THR A 354 -43.60 -74.04 -123.89
N LYS A 355 -43.64 -72.71 -123.71
CA LYS A 355 -44.38 -71.81 -124.62
C LYS A 355 -43.77 -71.78 -126.02
N ARG A 356 -42.45 -71.63 -126.14
CA ARG A 356 -41.69 -71.67 -127.41
C ARG A 356 -41.92 -72.98 -128.15
N ALA A 357 -41.75 -74.13 -127.49
CA ALA A 357 -41.98 -75.44 -128.10
C ALA A 357 -43.44 -75.64 -128.56
N ARG A 358 -44.41 -75.11 -127.79
CA ARG A 358 -45.83 -75.09 -128.18
C ARG A 358 -46.06 -74.17 -129.40
N GLU A 359 -45.43 -73.01 -129.43
CA GLU A 359 -45.53 -72.04 -130.55
C GLU A 359 -44.87 -72.60 -131.82
N GLU A 360 -43.70 -73.22 -131.73
CA GLU A 360 -43.09 -73.99 -132.82
C GLU A 360 -44.02 -75.10 -133.36
N VAL A 361 -44.70 -75.83 -132.48
CA VAL A 361 -45.66 -76.88 -132.89
C VAL A 361 -46.89 -76.26 -133.56
N TYR A 362 -47.37 -75.11 -133.09
CA TYR A 362 -48.43 -74.36 -133.78
C TYR A 362 -47.95 -73.81 -135.13
N GLU A 363 -46.72 -73.34 -135.26
CA GLU A 363 -46.15 -72.88 -136.54
C GLU A 363 -45.95 -74.04 -137.52
N LYS A 364 -45.47 -75.20 -137.05
CA LYS A 364 -45.39 -76.45 -137.84
C LYS A 364 -46.78 -76.95 -138.25
N TYR A 365 -47.79 -76.80 -137.40
CA TYR A 365 -49.19 -77.09 -137.73
C TYR A 365 -49.78 -76.10 -138.75
N VAL A 366 -49.56 -74.79 -138.59
CA VAL A 366 -50.05 -73.75 -139.50
C VAL A 366 -49.38 -73.88 -140.87
N SER A 367 -48.06 -74.05 -140.92
CA SER A 367 -47.32 -74.24 -142.16
C SER A 367 -47.70 -75.54 -142.89
N SER A 368 -47.88 -76.67 -142.19
CA SER A 368 -48.38 -77.90 -142.82
C SER A 368 -49.85 -77.79 -143.26
N ARG A 369 -50.72 -77.13 -142.48
CA ARG A 369 -52.10 -76.79 -142.90
C ARG A 369 -52.09 -75.93 -144.16
N ASP A 370 -51.21 -74.95 -144.26
CA ASP A 370 -51.16 -74.01 -145.38
C ASP A 370 -50.43 -74.59 -146.60
N GLN A 371 -49.51 -75.54 -146.40
CA GLN A 371 -49.00 -76.44 -147.44
C GLN A 371 -50.13 -77.31 -147.99
N TYR A 372 -50.86 -78.05 -147.14
CA TYR A 372 -52.01 -78.85 -147.57
C TYR A 372 -53.08 -78.00 -148.25
N LYS A 373 -53.39 -76.80 -147.74
CA LYS A 373 -54.30 -75.86 -148.40
C LYS A 373 -53.76 -75.46 -149.78
N SER A 374 -52.47 -75.13 -149.89
CA SER A 374 -51.84 -74.78 -151.16
C SER A 374 -51.83 -75.94 -152.15
N GLU A 375 -51.64 -77.18 -151.67
CA GLU A 375 -51.80 -78.41 -152.44
C GLU A 375 -53.25 -78.67 -152.86
N TYR A 376 -54.23 -78.46 -151.97
CA TYR A 376 -55.65 -78.63 -152.32
C TYR A 376 -56.12 -77.55 -153.29
N GLU A 377 -55.63 -76.32 -153.18
CA GLU A 377 -55.86 -75.29 -154.20
C GLU A 377 -55.09 -75.58 -155.50
N ALA A 378 -53.89 -76.16 -155.44
CA ALA A 378 -53.14 -76.58 -156.63
C ALA A 378 -53.87 -77.73 -157.34
N LYS A 379 -54.26 -78.78 -156.61
CA LYS A 379 -55.10 -79.87 -157.09
C LYS A 379 -56.45 -79.36 -157.60
N LEU A 380 -57.07 -78.39 -156.94
CA LEU A 380 -58.31 -77.77 -157.45
C LEU A 380 -58.08 -76.92 -158.71
N ARG A 381 -56.91 -76.27 -158.85
CA ARG A 381 -56.54 -75.56 -160.09
C ARG A 381 -56.24 -76.55 -161.21
N GLU A 382 -55.50 -77.62 -160.95
CA GLU A 382 -55.24 -78.74 -161.85
C GLU A 382 -56.50 -79.52 -162.19
N GLU A 383 -57.46 -79.65 -161.27
CA GLU A 383 -58.78 -80.24 -161.49
C GLU A 383 -59.68 -79.29 -162.28
N LEU A 384 -59.62 -77.97 -162.07
CA LEU A 384 -60.33 -77.00 -162.89
C LEU A 384 -59.73 -76.89 -164.30
N GLU A 385 -58.42 -77.03 -164.46
CA GLU A 385 -57.77 -77.17 -165.78
C GLU A 385 -58.05 -78.54 -166.40
N SER A 386 -58.05 -79.61 -165.62
CA SER A 386 -58.44 -80.94 -166.08
C SER A 386 -59.92 -81.00 -166.42
N ILE A 387 -60.80 -80.24 -165.75
CA ILE A 387 -62.23 -80.11 -166.06
C ILE A 387 -62.44 -79.17 -167.25
N ARG A 388 -61.61 -78.14 -167.48
CA ARG A 388 -61.61 -77.39 -168.74
C ARG A 388 -61.19 -78.29 -169.91
N LEU A 389 -60.11 -79.07 -169.74
CA LEU A 389 -59.62 -80.01 -170.75
C LEU A 389 -60.63 -81.15 -170.97
N LYS A 390 -61.19 -81.71 -169.90
CA LYS A 390 -62.20 -82.78 -169.92
C LYS A 390 -63.56 -82.29 -170.36
N THR A 391 -63.99 -81.05 -170.11
CA THR A 391 -65.23 -80.55 -170.73
C THR A 391 -65.03 -80.29 -172.21
N GLY A 392 -63.81 -80.00 -172.68
CA GLY A 392 -63.43 -80.22 -174.08
C GLY A 392 -63.63 -81.68 -174.50
N GLN A 393 -62.96 -82.63 -173.83
CA GLN A 393 -63.02 -84.06 -174.16
C GLN A 393 -64.40 -84.72 -173.89
N GLU A 394 -65.30 -84.10 -173.14
CA GLU A 394 -66.65 -84.58 -172.81
C GLU A 394 -67.71 -83.84 -173.64
N ILE A 395 -67.39 -82.67 -174.21
CA ILE A 395 -68.00 -82.25 -175.48
C ILE A 395 -67.65 -83.28 -176.58
N ASP A 396 -66.47 -83.92 -176.53
CA ASP A 396 -66.08 -85.04 -177.43
C ASP A 396 -66.60 -86.44 -177.00
N HIS A 397 -67.01 -86.63 -175.73
CA HIS A 397 -67.32 -87.97 -175.15
C HIS A 397 -68.71 -88.14 -174.51
N LEU A 398 -69.43 -87.10 -174.08
CA LEU A 398 -70.89 -87.20 -173.84
C LEU A 398 -71.68 -87.39 -175.15
N GLN A 399 -70.98 -87.37 -176.28
CA GLN A 399 -71.39 -88.04 -177.51
C GLN A 399 -71.64 -89.58 -177.34
N ARG A 400 -71.40 -90.23 -176.16
CA ARG A 400 -71.13 -91.71 -176.06
C ARG A 400 -71.71 -92.62 -174.91
N ARG A 401 -72.56 -92.22 -173.91
CA ARG A 401 -73.53 -93.04 -173.04
C ARG A 401 -73.16 -93.59 -171.59
N ASP A 402 -74.10 -94.29 -170.86
CA ASP A 402 -74.38 -94.30 -169.36
C ASP A 402 -74.60 -95.66 -168.53
N ALA A 403 -74.78 -95.66 -167.15
CA ALA A 403 -75.10 -96.82 -166.19
C ALA A 403 -75.59 -96.51 -164.68
N VAL A 404 -76.12 -97.48 -163.83
CA VAL A 404 -76.71 -97.30 -162.41
C VAL A 404 -76.76 -98.52 -161.35
N PRO A 405 -77.04 -98.37 -159.99
CA PRO A 405 -76.93 -99.40 -158.85
C PRO A 405 -78.04 -99.55 -157.70
N CYS A 406 -77.91 -100.46 -156.65
CA CYS A 406 -78.80 -100.77 -155.42
C CYS A 406 -78.12 -101.69 -154.30
N GLN A 407 -78.58 -102.24 -153.10
CA GLN A 407 -79.51 -102.09 -151.87
C GLN A 407 -79.28 -103.33 -150.86
N ARG A 408 -79.75 -103.67 -149.59
CA ARG A 408 -80.55 -103.22 -148.36
C ARG A 408 -80.37 -104.19 -147.08
N GLY A 409 -81.04 -104.05 -145.88
CA GLY A 409 -80.90 -104.95 -144.63
C GLY A 409 -81.92 -104.86 -143.39
N SER A 410 -81.80 -105.63 -142.25
CA SER A 410 -82.77 -105.69 -141.04
C SER A 410 -82.27 -106.33 -139.67
N ALA A 411 -82.64 -105.78 -138.46
CA ALA A 411 -82.62 -106.43 -137.09
C ALA A 411 -83.13 -105.54 -135.89
N LEU A 412 -84.09 -105.95 -135.01
CA LEU A 412 -84.63 -105.03 -133.94
C LEU A 412 -85.15 -105.55 -132.56
N HIS A 413 -85.62 -106.79 -132.37
CA HIS A 413 -86.52 -107.10 -131.23
C HIS A 413 -85.87 -107.25 -129.84
N ALA A 414 -84.59 -107.60 -129.74
CA ALA A 414 -83.93 -107.96 -128.47
C ALA A 414 -83.71 -106.77 -127.49
N LEU A 415 -83.81 -105.53 -127.98
CA LEU A 415 -83.51 -104.30 -127.23
C LEU A 415 -84.47 -103.98 -126.08
N VAL A 416 -85.67 -104.58 -126.06
CA VAL A 416 -86.75 -104.12 -125.17
C VAL A 416 -86.60 -104.64 -123.73
N LEU A 417 -86.32 -105.94 -123.54
CA LEU A 417 -86.31 -106.57 -122.21
C LEU A 417 -85.14 -106.10 -121.33
N TYR A 418 -83.95 -105.91 -121.93
CA TYR A 418 -82.76 -105.38 -121.26
C TYR A 418 -83.04 -104.05 -120.52
N ARG A 419 -83.88 -103.21 -121.13
CA ARG A 419 -84.18 -101.85 -120.66
C ARG A 419 -85.02 -101.79 -119.38
N GLN A 420 -85.80 -102.81 -119.06
CA GLN A 420 -86.58 -102.84 -117.81
C GLN A 420 -85.71 -103.15 -116.59
N LEU A 421 -84.78 -104.10 -116.71
CA LEU A 421 -83.90 -104.49 -115.60
C LEU A 421 -82.97 -103.33 -115.20
N GLN A 422 -82.46 -102.62 -116.22
CA GLN A 422 -81.59 -101.44 -116.07
C GLN A 422 -82.25 -100.33 -115.23
N LEU A 423 -83.52 -99.99 -115.51
CA LEU A 423 -84.25 -98.96 -114.76
C LEU A 423 -84.39 -99.27 -113.26
N GLY A 424 -84.48 -100.54 -112.88
CA GLY A 424 -84.57 -100.98 -111.48
C GLY A 424 -83.23 -100.85 -110.73
N THR A 425 -82.11 -101.14 -111.40
CA THR A 425 -80.78 -100.89 -110.82
C THR A 425 -80.49 -99.39 -110.70
N ASP A 426 -80.89 -98.62 -111.71
CA ASP A 426 -80.65 -97.17 -111.76
C ASP A 426 -81.37 -96.44 -110.60
N SER A 427 -82.60 -96.84 -110.23
CA SER A 427 -83.31 -96.23 -109.10
C SER A 427 -82.63 -96.52 -107.76
N ARG A 428 -82.13 -97.74 -107.54
CA ARG A 428 -81.46 -98.12 -106.29
C ARG A 428 -80.10 -97.46 -106.13
N VAL A 429 -79.38 -97.25 -107.24
CA VAL A 429 -78.15 -96.43 -107.28
C VAL A 429 -78.48 -94.97 -106.98
N ALA A 430 -79.58 -94.42 -107.50
CA ALA A 430 -80.01 -93.05 -107.22
C ALA A 430 -80.40 -92.84 -105.75
N GLU A 431 -81.13 -93.78 -105.12
CA GLU A 431 -81.46 -93.75 -103.69
C GLU A 431 -80.21 -93.65 -102.81
N LEU A 432 -79.25 -94.58 -102.98
CA LEU A 432 -78.01 -94.59 -102.21
C LEU A 432 -77.16 -93.35 -102.48
N SER A 433 -77.05 -92.93 -103.75
CA SER A 433 -76.34 -91.70 -104.12
C SER A 433 -76.93 -90.47 -103.43
N ASN A 434 -78.25 -90.39 -103.29
CA ASN A 434 -78.91 -89.29 -102.61
C ASN A 434 -78.74 -89.36 -101.09
N GLN A 435 -78.73 -90.56 -100.49
CA GLN A 435 -78.47 -90.71 -99.06
C GLN A 435 -77.02 -90.36 -98.69
N THR A 436 -76.04 -90.72 -99.53
CA THR A 436 -74.64 -90.29 -99.35
C THR A 436 -74.49 -88.78 -99.47
N LYS A 437 -75.14 -88.13 -100.45
CA LYS A 437 -75.15 -86.65 -100.59
C LYS A 437 -75.78 -85.95 -99.39
N LEU A 438 -76.90 -86.47 -98.87
CA LEU A 438 -77.50 -85.92 -97.65
C LEU A 438 -76.49 -85.99 -96.50
N SER A 439 -75.88 -87.16 -96.27
CA SER A 439 -74.88 -87.32 -95.22
C SER A 439 -73.64 -86.44 -95.39
N SER A 440 -73.21 -86.14 -96.63
CA SER A 440 -72.09 -85.20 -96.85
C SER A 440 -72.51 -83.77 -96.55
N PHE A 441 -73.69 -83.31 -96.99
CA PHE A 441 -74.22 -81.99 -96.65
C PHE A 441 -74.43 -81.81 -95.12
N GLU A 442 -74.80 -82.88 -94.40
CA GLU A 442 -74.91 -82.82 -92.93
C GLU A 442 -73.54 -82.73 -92.25
N ALA A 443 -72.53 -83.42 -92.77
CA ALA A 443 -71.14 -83.34 -92.30
C ALA A 443 -70.51 -81.97 -92.61
N GLU A 444 -70.71 -81.43 -93.81
CA GLU A 444 -70.29 -80.08 -94.21
C GLU A 444 -70.94 -79.01 -93.31
N ARG A 445 -72.25 -79.12 -93.07
CA ARG A 445 -72.98 -78.24 -92.14
C ARG A 445 -72.42 -78.32 -90.72
N ALA A 446 -72.13 -79.52 -90.22
CA ALA A 446 -71.51 -79.70 -88.90
C ALA A 446 -70.08 -79.11 -88.84
N HIS A 447 -69.29 -79.27 -89.91
CA HIS A 447 -67.94 -78.73 -90.02
C HIS A 447 -67.95 -77.19 -90.03
N MET A 448 -68.86 -76.56 -90.77
CA MET A 448 -68.99 -75.09 -90.75
C MET A 448 -69.38 -74.57 -89.35
N VAL A 449 -70.33 -75.21 -88.67
CA VAL A 449 -70.70 -74.84 -87.29
C VAL A 449 -69.54 -75.07 -86.30
N GLN A 450 -68.74 -76.13 -86.48
CA GLN A 450 -67.53 -76.36 -85.69
C GLN A 450 -66.48 -75.27 -85.95
N GLU A 451 -66.27 -74.86 -87.20
CA GLU A 451 -65.38 -73.76 -87.55
C GLU A 451 -65.86 -72.42 -86.98
N GLU A 452 -67.15 -72.11 -87.10
CA GLU A 452 -67.74 -70.88 -86.58
C GLU A 452 -67.66 -70.81 -85.05
N THR A 453 -67.94 -71.90 -84.35
CA THR A 453 -67.80 -71.98 -82.89
C THR A 453 -66.35 -71.95 -82.43
N ALA A 454 -65.40 -72.54 -83.17
CA ALA A 454 -63.97 -72.41 -82.90
C ALA A 454 -63.46 -70.97 -83.12
N LYS A 455 -63.90 -70.30 -84.19
CA LYS A 455 -63.60 -68.88 -84.46
C LYS A 455 -64.18 -67.97 -83.37
N ALA A 456 -65.42 -68.21 -82.95
CA ALA A 456 -66.06 -67.48 -81.85
C ALA A 456 -65.34 -67.71 -80.51
N LEU A 457 -64.94 -68.95 -80.19
CA LEU A 457 -64.15 -69.25 -78.99
C LEU A 457 -62.81 -68.52 -78.99
N GLY A 458 -62.10 -68.49 -80.12
CA GLY A 458 -60.85 -67.74 -80.28
C GLY A 458 -61.03 -66.23 -80.07
N LEU A 459 -62.11 -65.65 -80.59
CA LEU A 459 -62.45 -64.24 -80.33
C LEU A 459 -62.73 -64.00 -78.83
N CYS A 460 -63.54 -64.84 -78.18
CA CYS A 460 -63.80 -64.74 -76.74
C CYS A 460 -62.53 -64.91 -75.90
N GLN A 461 -61.59 -65.77 -76.30
CA GLN A 461 -60.29 -65.92 -75.63
C GLN A 461 -59.45 -64.65 -75.73
N VAL A 462 -59.35 -64.05 -76.92
CA VAL A 462 -58.65 -62.76 -77.14
C VAL A 462 -59.32 -61.61 -76.37
N GLU A 463 -60.65 -61.61 -76.27
CA GLU A 463 -61.38 -60.65 -75.43
C GLU A 463 -61.11 -60.86 -73.94
N CYS A 464 -61.11 -62.09 -73.44
CA CYS A 464 -60.74 -62.41 -72.06
C CYS A 464 -59.30 -61.97 -71.75
N GLU A 465 -58.33 -62.29 -72.60
CA GLU A 465 -56.95 -61.79 -72.46
C GLU A 465 -56.87 -60.26 -72.43
N LYS A 466 -57.63 -59.59 -73.30
CA LYS A 466 -57.67 -58.13 -73.38
C LYS A 466 -58.27 -57.51 -72.11
N GLN A 467 -59.31 -58.10 -71.54
CA GLN A 467 -59.87 -57.66 -70.26
C GLN A 467 -58.95 -57.98 -69.09
N GLN A 468 -58.25 -59.13 -69.10
CA GLN A 468 -57.25 -59.47 -68.09
C GLN A 468 -56.09 -58.47 -68.12
N LYS A 469 -55.49 -58.21 -69.29
CA LYS A 469 -54.42 -57.20 -69.46
C LYS A 469 -54.91 -55.80 -69.04
N LYS A 470 -56.18 -55.46 -69.28
CA LYS A 470 -56.79 -54.21 -68.81
C LYS A 470 -56.94 -54.18 -67.28
N LEU A 471 -57.33 -55.28 -66.64
CA LEU A 471 -57.39 -55.40 -65.18
C LEU A 471 -56.00 -55.29 -64.56
N GLU A 472 -54.99 -55.96 -65.13
CA GLU A 472 -53.59 -55.88 -64.70
C GLU A 472 -53.07 -54.43 -64.76
N MET A 473 -53.32 -53.72 -65.87
CA MET A 473 -52.98 -52.29 -66.00
C MET A 473 -53.74 -51.42 -64.98
N LEU A 474 -55.06 -51.58 -64.84
CA LEU A 474 -55.86 -50.83 -63.88
C LEU A 474 -55.46 -51.11 -62.43
N THR A 475 -54.98 -52.32 -62.11
CA THR A 475 -54.44 -52.67 -60.79
C THR A 475 -53.07 -52.01 -60.55
N GLN A 476 -52.21 -51.94 -61.57
CA GLN A 476 -50.95 -51.19 -61.49
C GLN A 476 -51.19 -49.68 -61.34
N GLU A 477 -52.12 -49.11 -62.10
CA GLU A 477 -52.55 -47.72 -61.98
C GLU A 477 -53.17 -47.44 -60.60
N PHE A 478 -54.01 -48.35 -60.08
CA PHE A 478 -54.58 -48.24 -58.74
C PHE A 478 -53.50 -48.23 -57.66
N TYR A 479 -52.52 -49.14 -57.68
CA TYR A 479 -51.42 -49.12 -56.70
C TYR A 479 -50.46 -47.94 -56.90
N GLY A 480 -50.28 -47.45 -58.13
CA GLY A 480 -49.55 -46.21 -58.42
C GLY A 480 -50.25 -45.01 -57.78
N LEU A 481 -51.55 -44.84 -58.03
CA LEU A 481 -52.36 -43.78 -57.44
C LEU A 481 -52.46 -43.90 -55.92
N GLN A 482 -52.64 -45.12 -55.39
CA GLN A 482 -52.64 -45.40 -53.95
C GLN A 482 -51.32 -44.92 -53.33
N THR A 483 -50.18 -45.43 -53.79
CA THR A 483 -48.88 -45.05 -53.20
C THR A 483 -48.54 -43.56 -53.39
N VAL A 484 -48.98 -42.91 -54.47
CA VAL A 484 -48.84 -41.44 -54.64
C VAL A 484 -49.74 -40.69 -53.66
N SER A 485 -50.99 -41.12 -53.45
CA SER A 485 -51.91 -40.52 -52.48
C SER A 485 -51.48 -40.74 -51.03
N GLU A 486 -50.92 -41.90 -50.69
CA GLU A 486 -50.36 -42.20 -49.37
C GLU A 486 -49.11 -41.35 -49.11
N LYS A 487 -48.19 -41.25 -50.08
CA LYS A 487 -47.05 -40.30 -50.00
C LYS A 487 -47.54 -38.87 -49.77
N ARG A 488 -48.50 -38.39 -50.58
CA ARG A 488 -49.06 -37.04 -50.46
C ARG A 488 -49.79 -36.83 -49.12
N ALA A 489 -50.44 -37.86 -48.57
CA ALA A 489 -51.06 -37.80 -47.25
C ALA A 489 -50.00 -37.69 -46.15
N VAL A 490 -48.91 -38.46 -46.22
CA VAL A 490 -47.77 -38.38 -45.28
C VAL A 490 -47.04 -37.04 -45.41
N GLU A 491 -46.84 -36.53 -46.63
CA GLU A 491 -46.27 -35.19 -46.89
C GLU A 491 -47.13 -34.08 -46.29
N LEU A 492 -48.45 -34.11 -46.51
CA LEU A 492 -49.38 -33.14 -45.91
C LEU A 492 -49.48 -33.28 -44.39
N GLN A 493 -49.37 -34.49 -43.86
CA GLN A 493 -49.32 -34.73 -42.41
C GLN A 493 -48.02 -34.22 -41.78
N ALA A 494 -46.87 -34.41 -42.46
CA ALA A 494 -45.58 -33.88 -42.05
C ALA A 494 -45.56 -32.34 -42.13
N GLN A 495 -46.11 -31.75 -43.19
CA GLN A 495 -46.28 -30.30 -43.31
C GLN A 495 -47.20 -29.75 -42.21
N ASN A 496 -48.33 -30.39 -41.92
CA ASN A 496 -49.20 -29.98 -40.81
C ASN A 496 -48.51 -30.11 -39.44
N ALA A 497 -47.72 -31.16 -39.22
CA ALA A 497 -46.92 -31.31 -37.99
C ALA A 497 -45.83 -30.24 -37.89
N GLU A 498 -45.18 -29.87 -39.00
CA GLU A 498 -44.20 -28.79 -39.04
C GLU A 498 -44.85 -27.42 -38.77
N GLN A 499 -45.99 -27.13 -39.40
CA GLN A 499 -46.72 -25.87 -39.16
C GLN A 499 -47.28 -25.81 -37.74
N ALA A 500 -47.74 -26.93 -37.16
CA ALA A 500 -48.13 -27.00 -35.75
C ALA A 500 -46.94 -26.78 -34.81
N ALA A 501 -45.76 -27.33 -35.11
CA ALA A 501 -44.54 -27.08 -34.35
C ALA A 501 -44.08 -25.61 -34.46
N ARG A 502 -44.16 -25.01 -35.66
CA ARG A 502 -43.89 -23.59 -35.91
C ARG A 502 -44.86 -22.70 -35.12
N LEU A 503 -46.16 -22.99 -35.15
CA LEU A 503 -47.17 -22.30 -34.33
C LEU A 503 -46.83 -22.42 -32.84
N GLN A 504 -46.51 -23.61 -32.34
CA GLN A 504 -46.10 -23.79 -30.95
C GLN A 504 -44.81 -23.01 -30.59
N THR A 505 -43.87 -22.82 -31.52
CA THR A 505 -42.73 -21.92 -31.28
C THR A 505 -43.14 -20.45 -31.26
N TYR A 506 -44.10 -20.01 -32.08
CA TYR A 506 -44.65 -18.66 -32.01
C TYR A 506 -45.44 -18.42 -30.71
N GLU A 507 -46.26 -19.37 -30.27
CA GLU A 507 -47.00 -19.32 -28.98
C GLU A 507 -46.05 -19.18 -27.78
N ARG A 508 -44.91 -19.90 -27.79
CA ARG A 508 -43.88 -19.77 -26.75
C ARG A 508 -43.16 -18.42 -26.82
N LEU A 509 -42.78 -17.96 -28.01
CA LEU A 509 -42.16 -16.65 -28.19
C LEU A 509 -43.11 -15.52 -27.79
N GLU A 510 -44.41 -15.65 -28.02
CA GLU A 510 -45.44 -14.72 -27.55
C GLU A 510 -45.51 -14.70 -26.01
N GLN A 511 -45.54 -15.87 -25.36
CA GLN A 511 -45.48 -15.98 -23.89
C GLN A 511 -44.18 -15.44 -23.29
N GLU A 512 -43.03 -15.59 -23.97
CA GLU A 512 -41.74 -15.03 -23.56
C GLU A 512 -41.73 -13.49 -23.73
N LEU A 513 -42.28 -12.97 -24.83
CA LEU A 513 -42.41 -11.52 -25.07
C LEU A 513 -43.40 -10.85 -24.11
N ASP A 514 -44.48 -11.52 -23.72
CA ASP A 514 -45.40 -11.04 -22.68
C ASP A 514 -44.71 -10.97 -21.31
N GLN A 515 -43.92 -11.98 -20.95
CA GLN A 515 -43.12 -11.97 -19.71
C GLN A 515 -42.07 -10.84 -19.70
N VAL A 516 -41.37 -10.60 -20.81
CA VAL A 516 -40.43 -9.48 -20.94
C VAL A 516 -41.17 -8.13 -20.90
N THR A 517 -42.35 -8.05 -21.52
CA THR A 517 -43.22 -6.85 -21.50
C THR A 517 -43.68 -6.53 -20.08
N MET A 518 -44.09 -7.55 -19.30
CA MET A 518 -44.42 -7.45 -17.87
C MET A 518 -43.22 -6.93 -17.06
N GLN A 519 -42.05 -7.57 -17.18
CA GLN A 519 -40.85 -7.20 -16.42
C GLN A 519 -40.38 -5.77 -16.73
N ALA A 520 -40.36 -5.38 -18.00
CA ALA A 520 -40.05 -4.01 -18.44
C ALA A 520 -41.09 -2.97 -17.97
N ALA A 521 -42.29 -3.42 -17.60
CA ALA A 521 -43.37 -2.58 -17.10
C ALA A 521 -43.46 -2.49 -15.57
N GLU A 522 -42.92 -3.47 -14.83
CA GLU A 522 -42.78 -3.41 -13.37
C GLU A 522 -41.64 -2.48 -12.93
N ILE A 523 -40.56 -2.42 -13.73
CA ILE A 523 -39.43 -1.51 -13.58
C ILE A 523 -39.90 -0.07 -13.81
N GLU A 524 -39.55 0.84 -12.90
CA GLU A 524 -40.02 2.24 -12.97
C GLU A 524 -39.12 3.10 -13.88
N ASN A 525 -37.81 2.85 -13.86
CA ASN A 525 -36.81 3.52 -14.69
C ASN A 525 -37.00 3.17 -16.18
N GLU A 526 -37.01 4.16 -17.08
CA GLU A 526 -37.23 3.92 -18.52
C GLU A 526 -35.98 3.38 -19.22
N GLU A 527 -34.79 3.95 -18.98
CA GLU A 527 -33.53 3.44 -19.58
C GLU A 527 -33.25 1.99 -19.21
N GLU A 528 -33.64 1.58 -18.01
CA GLU A 528 -33.33 0.27 -17.44
C GLU A 528 -34.29 -0.80 -17.94
N ALA A 529 -35.55 -0.44 -18.19
CA ALA A 529 -36.47 -1.29 -18.93
C ALA A 529 -36.14 -1.35 -20.43
N GLU A 530 -35.65 -0.28 -21.05
CA GLU A 530 -35.10 -0.37 -22.41
C GLU A 530 -33.90 -1.32 -22.47
N ARG A 531 -33.04 -1.37 -21.43
CA ARG A 531 -31.97 -2.38 -21.32
C ARG A 531 -32.51 -3.81 -21.16
N VAL A 532 -33.57 -4.03 -20.38
CA VAL A 532 -34.22 -5.34 -20.22
C VAL A 532 -34.91 -5.80 -21.52
N LEU A 533 -35.52 -4.89 -22.28
CA LEU A 533 -35.99 -5.19 -23.63
C LEU A 533 -34.81 -5.55 -24.55
N PHE A 534 -33.74 -4.74 -24.52
CA PHE A 534 -32.57 -4.91 -25.38
C PHE A 534 -31.83 -6.23 -25.13
N SER A 535 -31.74 -6.70 -23.87
CA SER A 535 -31.07 -7.97 -23.52
C SER A 535 -31.78 -9.20 -24.08
N TYR A 536 -33.10 -9.15 -24.26
CA TYR A 536 -33.89 -10.16 -25.00
C TYR A 536 -33.85 -9.95 -26.52
N GLY A 537 -32.83 -9.28 -27.06
CA GLY A 537 -32.54 -9.16 -28.49
C GLY A 537 -33.35 -8.11 -29.25
N TYR A 538 -34.26 -7.41 -28.57
CA TYR A 538 -35.22 -6.46 -29.14
C TYR A 538 -34.60 -5.29 -29.92
N GLY A 539 -33.34 -4.95 -29.62
CA GLY A 539 -32.61 -3.86 -30.28
C GLY A 539 -31.93 -4.21 -31.59
N ALA A 540 -31.71 -5.50 -31.90
CA ALA A 540 -30.83 -5.92 -33.00
C ALA A 540 -31.58 -6.28 -34.29
N ASN A 541 -32.55 -7.20 -34.21
CA ASN A 541 -33.12 -7.87 -35.39
C ASN A 541 -34.63 -7.66 -35.58
N VAL A 542 -35.28 -6.83 -34.75
CA VAL A 542 -36.73 -6.60 -34.79
C VAL A 542 -37.06 -5.45 -35.76
N PRO A 543 -37.94 -5.64 -36.77
CA PRO A 543 -38.37 -4.56 -37.66
C PRO A 543 -38.94 -3.36 -36.91
N THR A 544 -38.66 -2.14 -37.39
CA THR A 544 -38.98 -0.88 -36.68
C THR A 544 -40.47 -0.70 -36.35
N THR A 545 -41.36 -1.28 -37.15
CA THR A 545 -42.81 -1.32 -36.89
C THR A 545 -43.18 -2.22 -35.70
N ALA A 546 -42.52 -3.36 -35.54
CA ALA A 546 -42.68 -4.24 -34.37
C ALA A 546 -42.02 -3.61 -33.13
N LYS A 547 -40.83 -3.00 -33.27
CA LYS A 547 -40.19 -2.23 -32.19
C LYS A 547 -41.09 -1.08 -31.67
N ARG A 548 -41.86 -0.44 -32.56
CA ARG A 548 -42.84 0.58 -32.13
C ARG A 548 -44.03 -0.04 -31.39
N ARG A 549 -44.55 -1.18 -31.86
CA ARG A 549 -45.71 -1.86 -31.24
C ARG A 549 -45.42 -2.34 -29.82
N LEU A 550 -44.27 -2.96 -29.57
CA LEU A 550 -43.98 -3.51 -28.24
C LEU A 550 -43.39 -2.46 -27.26
N GLN A 551 -42.84 -1.35 -27.76
CA GLN A 551 -42.68 -0.14 -26.91
C GLN A 551 -44.06 0.37 -26.47
N GLN A 552 -45.05 0.41 -27.37
CA GLN A 552 -46.42 0.78 -27.03
C GLN A 552 -47.09 -0.20 -26.05
N SER A 553 -46.89 -1.52 -26.17
CA SER A 553 -47.42 -2.48 -25.18
C SER A 553 -46.75 -2.33 -23.82
N VAL A 554 -45.42 -2.09 -23.75
CA VAL A 554 -44.73 -1.82 -22.48
C VAL A 554 -45.26 -0.55 -21.81
N HIS A 555 -45.44 0.55 -22.54
CA HIS A 555 -46.04 1.78 -21.96
C HIS A 555 -47.50 1.56 -21.51
N LEU A 556 -48.28 0.75 -22.23
CA LEU A 556 -49.63 0.37 -21.81
C LEU A 556 -49.62 -0.52 -20.55
N ALA A 557 -48.74 -1.52 -20.48
CA ALA A 557 -48.56 -2.38 -19.32
C ALA A 557 -48.09 -1.59 -18.09
N ARG A 558 -47.14 -0.64 -18.25
CA ARG A 558 -46.74 0.31 -17.19
C ARG A 558 -47.94 1.09 -16.66
N ARG A 559 -48.80 1.57 -17.57
CA ARG A 559 -49.99 2.33 -17.20
C ARG A 559 -51.03 1.47 -16.49
N VAL A 560 -51.22 0.21 -16.91
CA VAL A 560 -52.10 -0.76 -16.23
C VAL A 560 -51.55 -1.07 -14.83
N LEU A 561 -50.29 -1.48 -14.69
CA LEU A 561 -49.67 -1.76 -13.39
C LEU A 561 -49.70 -0.56 -12.45
N GLN A 562 -49.50 0.68 -12.95
CA GLN A 562 -49.66 1.89 -12.15
C GLN A 562 -51.10 2.07 -11.65
N LEU A 563 -52.09 1.89 -12.53
CA LEU A 563 -53.51 1.98 -12.19
C LEU A 563 -53.95 0.86 -11.24
N GLU A 564 -53.38 -0.34 -11.35
CA GLU A 564 -53.60 -1.46 -10.42
C GLU A 564 -52.96 -1.22 -9.05
N ARG A 565 -51.70 -0.76 -9.00
CA ARG A 565 -51.06 -0.33 -7.74
C ARG A 565 -51.91 0.72 -7.04
N GLN A 566 -52.41 1.72 -7.76
CA GLN A 566 -53.36 2.73 -7.25
C GLN A 566 -54.71 2.12 -6.84
N ASN A 567 -55.26 1.16 -7.58
CA ASN A 567 -56.49 0.45 -7.19
C ASN A 567 -56.29 -0.32 -5.87
N THR A 568 -55.15 -0.98 -5.68
CA THR A 568 -54.87 -1.72 -4.44
C THR A 568 -54.54 -0.83 -3.25
N SER A 569 -53.95 0.36 -3.44
CA SER A 569 -53.81 1.33 -2.34
C SER A 569 -55.16 1.90 -1.93
N LEU A 570 -55.98 2.34 -2.91
CA LEU A 570 -57.33 2.85 -2.65
C LEU A 570 -58.24 1.79 -2.01
N ARG A 571 -58.16 0.51 -2.42
CA ARG A 571 -58.88 -0.58 -1.76
C ARG A 571 -58.44 -0.78 -0.31
N ARG A 572 -57.13 -0.79 -0.02
CA ARG A 572 -56.60 -0.88 1.35
C ARG A 572 -56.95 0.35 2.20
N GLU A 573 -57.08 1.53 1.61
CA GLU A 573 -57.53 2.75 2.27
C GLU A 573 -59.03 2.69 2.57
N VAL A 574 -59.85 2.22 1.62
CA VAL A 574 -61.28 1.94 1.85
C VAL A 574 -61.46 0.86 2.93
N GLU A 575 -60.69 -0.23 2.91
CA GLU A 575 -60.70 -1.26 3.97
C GLU A 575 -60.31 -0.69 5.34
N LYS A 576 -59.24 0.11 5.43
CA LYS A 576 -58.87 0.80 6.67
C LYS A 576 -59.95 1.76 7.14
N HIS A 577 -60.58 2.49 6.23
CA HIS A 577 -61.66 3.40 6.59
C HIS A 577 -62.96 2.66 6.94
N THR A 578 -63.23 1.48 6.39
CA THR A 578 -64.38 0.65 6.80
C THR A 578 -64.12 -0.06 8.13
N THR A 579 -62.90 -0.46 8.46
CA THR A 579 -62.58 -0.97 9.81
C THR A 579 -62.48 0.15 10.84
N GLN A 580 -61.98 1.34 10.49
CA GLN A 580 -62.06 2.52 11.37
C GLN A 580 -63.49 2.99 11.57
N THR A 581 -64.32 3.03 10.53
CA THR A 581 -65.76 3.34 10.66
C THR A 581 -66.49 2.23 11.40
N GLY A 582 -66.05 0.98 11.24
CA GLY A 582 -66.49 -0.18 12.02
C GLY A 582 -66.20 0.03 13.51
N HIS A 583 -64.94 0.25 13.89
CA HIS A 583 -64.54 0.50 15.27
C HIS A 583 -65.15 1.79 15.85
N ILE A 584 -65.26 2.87 15.09
CA ILE A 584 -65.97 4.08 15.53
C ILE A 584 -67.48 3.80 15.66
N SER A 585 -68.07 2.95 14.81
CA SER A 585 -69.46 2.51 14.97
C SER A 585 -69.63 1.53 16.13
N GLU A 586 -68.62 0.71 16.46
CA GLU A 586 -68.59 -0.18 17.62
C GLU A 586 -68.40 0.63 18.91
N GLU A 587 -67.51 1.61 18.93
CA GLU A 587 -67.30 2.58 20.02
C GLU A 587 -68.52 3.49 20.20
N VAL A 588 -69.13 3.98 19.12
CA VAL A 588 -70.42 4.70 19.19
C VAL A 588 -71.54 3.76 19.59
N SER A 589 -71.52 2.48 19.20
CA SER A 589 -72.48 1.50 19.74
C SER A 589 -72.24 1.25 21.23
N ALA A 590 -70.98 1.17 21.67
CA ALA A 590 -70.60 0.91 23.06
C ALA A 590 -70.84 2.14 23.93
N HIS A 591 -70.62 3.35 23.41
CA HIS A 591 -70.98 4.61 24.03
C HIS A 591 -72.48 4.88 23.99
N THR A 592 -73.25 4.42 23.00
CA THR A 592 -74.72 4.51 23.05
C THR A 592 -75.34 3.40 23.89
N HIS A 593 -74.73 2.23 24.03
CA HIS A 593 -75.10 1.20 25.02
C HIS A 593 -74.70 1.62 26.43
N ALA A 594 -73.54 2.27 26.61
CA ALA A 594 -73.14 2.88 27.87
C ALA A 594 -74.04 4.08 28.20
N ARG A 595 -74.35 4.95 27.22
CA ARG A 595 -75.26 6.09 27.44
C ARG A 595 -76.71 5.66 27.62
N THR A 596 -77.18 4.57 27.03
CA THR A 596 -78.50 3.98 27.35
C THR A 596 -78.48 3.13 28.62
N ARG A 597 -77.32 2.67 29.10
CA ARG A 597 -77.15 2.21 30.49
C ARG A 597 -77.24 3.39 31.46
N THR A 598 -76.43 4.43 31.29
CA THR A 598 -76.49 5.61 32.18
C THR A 598 -77.83 6.33 32.09
N GLN A 599 -78.49 6.41 30.92
CA GLN A 599 -79.87 6.94 30.79
C GLN A 599 -80.96 5.97 31.29
N ARG A 600 -80.63 4.70 31.58
CA ARG A 600 -81.49 3.76 32.35
C ARG A 600 -81.18 3.74 33.85
N GLU A 601 -80.00 4.25 34.24
CA GLU A 601 -79.55 4.40 35.62
C GLU A 601 -79.78 5.83 36.15
N SER A 602 -80.02 6.82 35.27
CA SER A 602 -80.28 8.22 35.60
C SER A 602 -81.72 8.69 35.39
N ASP A 603 -82.59 7.91 34.75
CA ASP A 603 -84.01 8.25 34.55
C ASP A 603 -84.94 7.02 34.65
N PRO A 604 -86.22 7.18 35.07
CA PRO A 604 -87.04 6.07 35.56
C PRO A 604 -87.78 5.27 34.46
N PRO A 605 -88.31 4.08 34.78
CA PRO A 605 -88.84 3.15 33.77
C PRO A 605 -90.27 3.46 33.33
N LEU A 606 -90.54 3.33 32.03
CA LEU A 606 -91.88 3.04 31.52
C LEU A 606 -91.86 1.90 30.49
N HIS A 607 -92.86 1.04 30.61
CA HIS A 607 -93.11 -0.17 29.84
C HIS A 607 -94.55 -0.07 29.27
N PRO A 608 -94.97 -1.03 28.43
CA PRO A 608 -94.81 -1.08 26.98
C PRO A 608 -95.96 -0.41 26.20
N MET A 609 -95.93 -0.46 24.86
CA MET A 609 -97.07 -0.97 24.08
C MET A 609 -96.64 -1.31 22.64
N MET A 610 -97.33 -2.26 22.01
CA MET A 610 -97.35 -2.39 20.55
C MET A 610 -98.49 -1.54 19.99
N PHE A 611 -98.36 -1.02 18.77
CA PHE A 611 -99.39 -1.19 17.73
C PHE A 611 -98.81 -0.89 16.33
N SER A 612 -99.57 -1.24 15.29
CA SER A 612 -99.20 -1.20 13.88
C SER A 612 -100.03 -0.20 13.07
N LEU A 613 -99.71 -0.07 11.77
CA LEU A 613 -100.43 0.62 10.67
C LEU A 613 -100.07 2.11 10.42
N GLY A 614 -99.97 2.46 9.13
CA GLY A 614 -99.83 3.83 8.59
C GLY A 614 -98.38 4.30 8.36
N GLY A 615 -97.93 4.72 7.17
CA GLY A 615 -98.51 4.61 5.82
C GLY A 615 -98.60 5.94 5.05
N ASN A 616 -98.08 5.98 3.81
CA ASN A 616 -97.90 7.15 2.90
C ASN A 616 -96.76 8.11 3.28
N ARG A 617 -96.06 8.82 2.38
CA ARG A 617 -95.88 8.86 0.89
C ARG A 617 -94.59 9.70 0.67
N SER A 618 -93.84 9.73 -0.43
CA SER A 618 -93.84 9.18 -1.81
C SER A 618 -92.45 9.50 -2.41
N ALA A 619 -91.86 8.90 -3.45
CA ALA A 619 -92.10 7.73 -4.33
C ALA A 619 -90.71 7.28 -4.85
N GLY A 620 -90.49 6.19 -5.60
CA GLY A 620 -91.36 5.13 -6.14
C GLY A 620 -90.48 3.92 -6.57
N PRO A 621 -91.07 2.76 -6.94
CA PRO A 621 -90.36 1.47 -6.93
C PRO A 621 -90.00 0.90 -8.31
N LEU A 622 -89.09 -0.09 -8.35
CA LEU A 622 -89.41 -1.42 -8.91
C LEU A 622 -88.40 -2.53 -8.51
N LEU A 623 -88.96 -3.67 -8.05
CA LEU A 623 -88.48 -5.07 -8.04
C LEU A 623 -87.12 -5.49 -7.43
N MET A 624 -87.14 -6.69 -6.85
CA MET A 624 -85.96 -7.43 -6.35
C MET A 624 -85.53 -8.53 -7.32
N LEU A 625 -84.22 -8.78 -7.41
CA LEU A 625 -83.62 -10.07 -7.75
C LEU A 625 -82.39 -10.31 -6.85
N PRO A 626 -82.18 -11.52 -6.30
CA PRO A 626 -81.03 -11.81 -5.45
C PRO A 626 -79.85 -12.45 -6.19
N VAL A 627 -78.64 -12.05 -5.77
CA VAL A 627 -77.36 -12.81 -5.85
C VAL A 627 -76.62 -12.87 -7.21
N SER A 628 -75.28 -12.84 -7.11
CA SER A 628 -74.25 -13.08 -8.15
C SER A 628 -74.14 -12.07 -9.30
N ILE A 629 -73.50 -10.93 -9.03
CA ILE A 629 -72.83 -10.12 -10.07
C ILE A 629 -71.44 -10.72 -10.34
N THR A 630 -71.21 -11.19 -11.57
CA THR A 630 -69.87 -11.36 -12.15
C THR A 630 -69.77 -10.47 -13.39
N MET A 631 -68.70 -9.70 -13.52
CA MET A 631 -68.48 -8.85 -14.69
C MET A 631 -67.84 -9.66 -15.82
N GLU A 632 -68.67 -10.12 -16.77
CA GLU A 632 -68.18 -10.68 -18.02
C GLU A 632 -67.62 -9.60 -18.96
N HIS A 633 -66.68 -10.00 -19.80
CA HIS A 633 -65.96 -9.11 -20.72
C HIS A 633 -66.79 -8.80 -21.99
N TYR A 634 -66.49 -7.67 -22.63
CA TYR A 634 -66.95 -7.36 -23.98
C TYR A 634 -65.79 -6.83 -24.84
N ASN A 635 -65.95 -6.99 -26.17
CA ASN A 635 -64.92 -6.87 -27.22
C ASN A 635 -63.94 -8.05 -27.27
N GLY A 636 -63.85 -8.81 -28.37
CA GLY A 636 -64.72 -8.78 -29.55
C GLY A 636 -64.30 -9.81 -30.61
N LYS A 637 -65.28 -10.34 -31.36
CA LYS A 637 -65.05 -11.12 -32.58
C LYS A 637 -65.83 -10.49 -33.72
N TYR A 638 -65.16 -10.28 -34.85
CA TYR A 638 -65.77 -10.02 -36.15
C TYR A 638 -65.06 -10.89 -37.19
N ASP A 639 -65.83 -11.42 -38.12
CA ASP A 639 -65.39 -12.45 -39.07
C ASP A 639 -65.53 -11.96 -40.51
N GLY A 640 -64.57 -12.34 -41.37
CA GLY A 640 -64.57 -12.14 -42.83
C GLY A 640 -64.44 -10.71 -43.39
N MET A 641 -63.48 -10.50 -44.30
CA MET A 641 -63.74 -10.18 -45.72
C MET A 641 -62.48 -9.88 -46.56
N HIS A 642 -62.49 -10.36 -47.80
CA HIS A 642 -61.79 -9.89 -49.01
C HIS A 642 -60.24 -9.84 -49.16
N LYS A 643 -59.72 -10.86 -49.88
CA LYS A 643 -59.01 -10.81 -51.20
C LYS A 643 -58.22 -9.54 -51.58
N ILE A 644 -57.01 -9.74 -52.16
CA ILE A 644 -56.67 -9.37 -53.57
C ILE A 644 -55.32 -9.98 -54.04
N PHE A 645 -55.32 -10.61 -55.23
CA PHE A 645 -54.20 -10.88 -56.18
C PHE A 645 -52.99 -11.72 -55.70
N THR A 646 -52.34 -12.60 -56.49
CA THR A 646 -52.55 -13.19 -57.84
C THR A 646 -51.62 -14.41 -57.98
N GLU A 647 -51.71 -15.35 -58.94
CA GLU A 647 -52.68 -15.60 -60.03
C GLU A 647 -52.84 -17.12 -60.24
N LYS A 648 -51.87 -17.74 -60.94
CA LYS A 648 -51.81 -19.15 -61.38
C LYS A 648 -50.35 -19.52 -61.63
N TYR A 649 -49.99 -20.80 -61.49
CA TYR A 649 -49.72 -21.68 -62.64
C TYR A 649 -49.78 -23.15 -62.18
N LEU A 650 -50.25 -24.02 -63.06
CA LEU A 650 -50.37 -25.46 -62.86
C LEU A 650 -49.72 -26.13 -64.08
N GLU A 651 -48.56 -26.75 -63.86
CA GLU A 651 -47.99 -27.90 -64.58
C GLU A 651 -47.32 -28.80 -63.53
#